data_AF-A0A959JCM3-F1
#
_entry.id   AF-A0A959JCM3-F1
#
_cell.length_a   1.000
_cell.length_b   1.000
_cell.length_c   1.000
_cell.angle_alpha   90.00
_cell.angle_beta   90.00
_cell.angle_gamma   90.00
#
_symmetry.space_group_name_H-M   'P 1'
#
loop_
_entity.id
_entity.type
_entity.pdbx_description
1 polymer ?
#
loop_
_entity_poly.entity_id
_entity_poly.type
_entity_poly.pdbx_seq_one_letter_code
_entity_poly.pdbx_strand_id
1 'polypeptide(L)'
;GSILPDDAFIRVEDFEYRLQKHDANHFTYVFNNVQKDLEFQLFSGEVASRPYTLHALRKPVVLDFDVVLQYPGYINRPNEVLKNMGDLILPVGTKVNWVFRTSNADQILVRLPKSSDKDLLERKSANQFEYQARLLQSGNYQLFLTNEEMPYPDSVQYAIQVIPDQYPAIDVKQFVDSTNLNLQYFAGSATDDYGLTTLSFNYQITRANGDKEDVVSIPVQEPNSKATQYAYTLDLQEIPLRPGDQIAYFFEVYDNDAVNGRKSSRTQSYVVEKATREELEAKADDNNDAIRKQLEKSLQESKRMQEEIQKMREKLLQKEELDWQDKKELEKLLQKHNDLEDLINQAKEKFKENKEQQNEFSNPSQELQDKQQKLEELFEESVTDEMKDLMKQIEDLMQKLDKDDLLQMMQKFQFSDNEKEMELDRLLELFKQMEVEQDLEQAMDKLNELAEKQEDLSEKTDKAADQEQVAEDKKSEQDQKNESNPSAEEKKSQENKNEQSNPTDQQNQDKQGQDKQDQSAPDEQQKLKDEQEKINQEFDKIEEKLDEIGKKNEELERPKDLGNQEQQREDIQQDLNDSKQNLQKQQNKQASKKQKSAAQKMKEMAQEMQSQMQNGQMEQMQEDMAALRQLLENLIGMSFEQEDVMNRIGNTDASTPSFVALVQDQYKLKDNFSLIEDSLQALSKRVVQIESFVNEKVTAVKENMTIGLERLEDRKVEPATDNQQRIMTNVNDLALMLSEAMQQMQQQMASMMAGSQMCDNPGGTGIQLPDKMQDAGEQLQDQMQKMKQSMQEGQQGQKQQMSSEQFAKMAAKQAAIRKLLEEVQKAKQESGQGSRELEELIKQLDKIETELVNKELSNETLKRQQEILTRLLEAERAERQRGEEEKRKSETAVDKKRELPPSLQEYLKKRESEIQQLKYVSPDVNPYYKQLIEEYLKLLKNEQ
;
A
#
# COMPACT_ATOMS: atom_id res chain seq x y z
N GLY A 1 -38.08 -24.40 -108.98
CA GLY A 1 -38.35 -24.98 -110.31
C GLY A 1 -37.87 -26.42 -110.34
N SER A 2 -38.11 -27.14 -111.44
CA SER A 2 -37.66 -28.54 -111.66
C SER A 2 -36.20 -28.67 -112.08
N ILE A 3 -35.44 -27.57 -112.13
CA ILE A 3 -34.04 -27.50 -112.56
C ILE A 3 -33.25 -26.67 -111.53
N LEU A 4 -32.05 -27.12 -111.16
CA LEU A 4 -31.13 -26.38 -110.30
C LEU A 4 -30.39 -25.30 -111.12
N PRO A 5 -30.31 -24.05 -110.63
CA PRO A 5 -29.65 -22.98 -111.35
C PRO A 5 -28.12 -23.16 -111.34
N ASP A 6 -27.48 -23.03 -112.50
CA ASP A 6 -26.01 -23.05 -112.59
C ASP A 6 -25.41 -21.76 -112.00
N ASP A 7 -26.06 -20.63 -112.23
CA ASP A 7 -25.74 -19.31 -111.72
C ASP A 7 -26.97 -18.62 -111.13
N ALA A 8 -26.79 -17.92 -110.01
CA ALA A 8 -27.84 -17.13 -109.38
C ALA A 8 -27.31 -15.73 -109.05
N PHE A 9 -28.19 -14.74 -109.13
CA PHE A 9 -27.88 -13.33 -108.95
C PHE A 9 -28.82 -12.73 -107.90
N ILE A 10 -28.36 -11.66 -107.27
CA ILE A 10 -29.15 -10.83 -106.36
C ILE A 10 -29.24 -9.43 -106.96
N ARG A 11 -30.46 -8.94 -107.09
CA ARG A 11 -30.74 -7.53 -107.38
C ARG A 11 -30.92 -6.84 -106.05
N VAL A 12 -30.11 -5.84 -105.76
CA VAL A 12 -30.24 -4.97 -104.57
C VAL A 12 -30.42 -3.55 -105.11
N GLU A 13 -31.56 -2.93 -104.84
CA GLU A 13 -31.98 -1.69 -105.53
C GLU A 13 -31.90 -1.85 -107.07
N ASP A 14 -31.09 -1.04 -107.75
CA ASP A 14 -30.92 -1.05 -109.22
C ASP A 14 -29.70 -1.87 -109.70
N PHE A 15 -28.94 -2.47 -108.79
CA PHE A 15 -27.70 -3.16 -109.11
C PHE A 15 -27.84 -4.67 -108.98
N GLU A 16 -27.24 -5.40 -109.93
CA GLU A 16 -27.24 -6.85 -109.97
C GLU A 16 -25.84 -7.39 -109.66
N TYR A 17 -25.78 -8.28 -108.67
CA TYR A 17 -24.56 -8.93 -108.24
C TYR A 17 -24.70 -10.44 -108.41
N ARG A 18 -23.64 -11.10 -108.86
CA ARG A 18 -23.60 -12.56 -108.94
C ARG A 18 -23.41 -13.13 -107.52
N LEU A 19 -24.25 -14.09 -107.14
CA LEU A 19 -24.10 -14.80 -105.87
C LEU A 19 -22.87 -15.71 -105.94
N GLN A 20 -22.18 -15.89 -104.81
CA GLN A 20 -21.11 -16.87 -104.69
C GLN A 20 -21.72 -18.26 -104.53
N LYS A 21 -21.43 -19.18 -105.46
CA LYS A 21 -21.86 -20.58 -105.40
C LYS A 21 -20.92 -21.36 -104.49
N HIS A 22 -21.47 -22.03 -103.48
CA HIS A 22 -20.71 -22.92 -102.60
C HIS A 22 -20.87 -24.37 -103.05
N ASP A 23 -22.11 -24.82 -103.25
CA ASP A 23 -22.45 -26.19 -103.69
C ASP A 23 -23.54 -26.15 -104.77
N ALA A 24 -23.98 -27.32 -105.26
CA ALA A 24 -24.98 -27.44 -106.32
C ALA A 24 -26.32 -26.72 -106.03
N ASN A 25 -26.66 -26.48 -104.77
CA ASN A 25 -27.92 -25.85 -104.33
C ASN A 25 -27.75 -24.72 -103.30
N HIS A 26 -26.52 -24.28 -103.02
CA HIS A 26 -26.24 -23.24 -102.02
C HIS A 26 -25.47 -22.06 -102.63
N PHE A 27 -26.04 -20.87 -102.49
CA PHE A 27 -25.48 -19.61 -102.95
C PHE A 27 -25.51 -18.60 -101.79
N THR A 28 -24.51 -17.72 -101.73
CA THR A 28 -24.39 -16.74 -100.65
C THR A 28 -23.99 -15.37 -101.19
N TYR A 29 -24.48 -14.33 -100.53
CA TYR A 29 -24.08 -12.94 -100.72
C TYR A 29 -24.00 -12.26 -99.37
N VAL A 30 -22.90 -11.58 -99.12
CA VAL A 30 -22.65 -10.85 -97.88
C VAL A 30 -22.92 -9.38 -98.13
N PHE A 31 -23.89 -8.81 -97.42
CA PHE A 31 -24.12 -7.39 -97.43
C PHE A 31 -23.10 -6.70 -96.52
N ASN A 32 -22.26 -5.85 -97.10
CA ASN A 32 -21.27 -5.08 -96.34
C ASN A 32 -21.81 -3.67 -96.09
N ASN A 33 -21.61 -3.15 -94.87
CA ASN A 33 -21.90 -1.76 -94.50
C ASN A 33 -23.36 -1.33 -94.77
N VAL A 34 -24.33 -2.12 -94.31
CA VAL A 34 -25.76 -1.81 -94.45
C VAL A 34 -26.16 -0.72 -93.45
N GLN A 35 -26.46 0.47 -93.96
CA GLN A 35 -26.76 1.67 -93.15
C GLN A 35 -28.25 2.02 -93.10
N LYS A 36 -29.07 1.44 -93.99
CA LYS A 36 -30.51 1.62 -94.12
C LYS A 36 -31.14 0.31 -94.61
N ASP A 37 -32.45 0.18 -94.46
CA ASP A 37 -33.18 -0.96 -95.01
C ASP A 37 -32.95 -1.08 -96.53
N LEU A 38 -32.70 -2.31 -97.00
CA LEU A 38 -32.44 -2.61 -98.40
C LEU A 38 -33.42 -3.67 -98.90
N GLU A 39 -34.11 -3.37 -100.01
CA GLU A 39 -34.88 -4.38 -100.72
C GLU A 39 -34.01 -5.13 -101.72
N PHE A 40 -34.16 -6.45 -101.74
CA PHE A 40 -33.44 -7.31 -102.66
C PHE A 40 -34.31 -8.43 -103.22
N GLN A 41 -33.95 -8.91 -104.40
CA GLN A 41 -34.63 -10.02 -105.06
C GLN A 41 -33.58 -10.96 -105.65
N LEU A 42 -33.78 -12.26 -105.48
CA LEU A 42 -32.90 -13.28 -106.04
C LEU A 42 -33.45 -13.73 -107.39
N PHE A 43 -32.61 -13.93 -108.39
CA PHE A 43 -33.05 -14.38 -109.69
C PHE A 43 -32.02 -15.30 -110.36
N SER A 44 -32.51 -16.16 -111.25
CA SER A 44 -31.72 -17.04 -112.08
C SER A 44 -32.45 -17.26 -113.41
N GLY A 45 -31.88 -16.76 -114.51
CA GLY A 45 -32.56 -16.75 -115.81
C GLY A 45 -33.86 -15.94 -115.74
N GLU A 46 -34.98 -16.52 -116.19
CA GLU A 46 -36.30 -15.89 -116.19
C GLU A 46 -37.06 -16.02 -114.85
N VAL A 47 -36.50 -16.75 -113.87
CA VAL A 47 -37.17 -16.99 -112.59
C VAL A 47 -36.62 -16.04 -111.52
N ALA A 48 -37.50 -15.23 -110.93
CA ALA A 48 -37.18 -14.35 -109.82
C ALA A 48 -37.94 -14.77 -108.55
N SER A 49 -37.33 -14.56 -107.38
CA SER A 49 -37.96 -14.75 -106.08
C SER A 49 -38.98 -13.66 -105.79
N ARG A 50 -39.71 -13.77 -104.68
CA ARG A 50 -40.38 -12.58 -104.10
C ARG A 50 -39.33 -11.54 -103.68
N PRO A 51 -39.68 -10.25 -103.61
CA PRO A 51 -38.83 -9.27 -102.95
C PRO A 51 -38.67 -9.63 -101.46
N TYR A 52 -37.46 -9.41 -100.96
CA TYR A 52 -37.09 -9.54 -99.57
C TYR A 52 -36.56 -8.20 -99.07
N THR A 53 -36.76 -7.89 -97.80
CA THR A 53 -36.23 -6.67 -97.18
C THR A 53 -35.21 -7.05 -96.13
N LEU A 54 -34.02 -6.48 -96.22
CA LEU A 54 -32.98 -6.54 -95.21
C LEU A 54 -33.12 -5.30 -94.32
N HIS A 55 -33.49 -5.50 -93.05
CA HIS A 55 -33.62 -4.40 -92.10
C HIS A 55 -32.27 -4.02 -91.49
N ALA A 56 -31.96 -2.73 -91.48
CA ALA A 56 -30.79 -2.17 -90.83
C ALA A 56 -31.14 -1.74 -89.40
N LEU A 57 -30.76 -2.55 -88.42
CA LEU A 57 -31.02 -2.27 -87.02
C LEU A 57 -30.08 -1.18 -86.51
N ARG A 58 -30.62 -0.18 -85.81
CA ARG A 58 -29.84 0.89 -85.19
C ARG A 58 -29.11 0.35 -83.97
N LYS A 59 -27.77 0.42 -84.00
CA LYS A 59 -26.95 -0.01 -82.85
C LYS A 59 -26.97 1.04 -81.73
N PRO A 60 -27.38 0.67 -80.51
CA PRO A 60 -27.24 1.55 -79.35
C PRO A 60 -25.75 1.70 -79.01
N VAL A 61 -25.29 2.95 -78.84
CA VAL A 61 -23.88 3.26 -78.57
C VAL A 61 -23.74 4.35 -77.51
N VAL A 62 -22.69 4.24 -76.68
CA VAL A 62 -22.23 5.35 -75.84
C VAL A 62 -21.40 6.29 -76.72
N LEU A 63 -21.79 7.56 -76.78
CA LEU A 63 -21.03 8.60 -77.48
C LEU A 63 -19.86 9.07 -76.61
N ASP A 64 -20.16 9.40 -75.36
CA ASP A 64 -19.21 9.83 -74.35
C ASP A 64 -19.83 9.66 -72.95
N PHE A 65 -19.03 9.79 -71.90
CA PHE A 65 -19.52 9.81 -70.52
C PHE A 65 -18.61 10.57 -69.59
N ASP A 66 -19.20 11.13 -68.53
CA ASP A 66 -18.49 11.76 -67.42
C ASP A 66 -18.62 10.90 -66.16
N VAL A 67 -17.56 10.85 -65.36
CA VAL A 67 -17.52 10.15 -64.07
C VAL A 67 -17.22 11.18 -62.99
N VAL A 68 -18.20 11.44 -62.13
CA VAL A 68 -18.06 12.36 -61.00
C VAL A 68 -17.70 11.55 -59.75
N LEU A 69 -16.50 11.78 -59.23
CA LEU A 69 -15.96 11.16 -58.04
C LEU A 69 -16.16 12.07 -56.83
N GLN A 70 -16.92 11.59 -55.85
CA GLN A 70 -17.08 12.23 -54.55
C GLN A 70 -16.34 11.42 -53.49
N TYR A 71 -15.16 11.91 -53.10
CA TYR A 71 -14.31 11.24 -52.12
C TYR A 71 -14.91 11.34 -50.71
N PRO A 72 -14.68 10.35 -49.83
CA PRO A 72 -15.05 10.45 -48.43
C PRO A 72 -14.44 11.68 -47.73
N GLY A 73 -15.19 12.29 -46.82
CA GLY A 73 -14.80 13.55 -46.17
C GLY A 73 -13.50 13.48 -45.37
N TYR A 74 -13.21 12.34 -44.72
CA TYR A 74 -12.01 12.15 -43.88
C TYR A 74 -10.69 12.18 -44.67
N ILE A 75 -10.75 11.93 -45.99
CA ILE A 75 -9.58 11.97 -46.90
C ILE A 75 -9.17 13.41 -47.23
N ASN A 76 -10.06 14.41 -47.00
CA ASN A 76 -9.85 15.82 -47.32
C ASN A 76 -9.43 16.08 -48.79
N ARG A 77 -9.89 15.24 -49.72
CA ARG A 77 -9.64 15.40 -51.17
C ARG A 77 -10.86 16.04 -51.86
N PRO A 78 -10.66 17.05 -52.74
CA PRO A 78 -11.77 17.66 -53.48
C PRO A 78 -12.37 16.70 -54.50
N ASN A 79 -13.67 16.86 -54.77
CA ASN A 79 -14.38 16.09 -55.80
C ASN A 79 -13.76 16.29 -57.18
N GLU A 80 -13.77 15.24 -57.99
CA GLU A 80 -13.09 15.18 -59.28
C GLU A 80 -14.06 14.73 -60.38
N VAL A 81 -13.88 15.22 -61.60
CA VAL A 81 -14.69 14.82 -62.76
C VAL A 81 -13.77 14.30 -63.85
N LEU A 82 -13.92 13.01 -64.18
CA LEU A 82 -13.15 12.33 -65.21
C LEU A 82 -14.01 12.22 -66.48
N LYS A 83 -13.45 12.55 -67.65
CA LYS A 83 -14.16 12.49 -68.93
C LYS A 83 -13.69 11.31 -69.75
N ASN A 84 -14.63 10.49 -70.23
CA ASN A 84 -14.39 9.30 -71.07
C ASN A 84 -13.39 8.30 -70.46
N MET A 85 -13.31 8.23 -69.13
CA MET A 85 -12.41 7.33 -68.42
C MET A 85 -13.21 6.16 -67.84
N GLY A 86 -13.07 4.99 -68.47
CA GLY A 86 -13.80 3.79 -68.06
C GLY A 86 -13.12 3.04 -66.92
N ASP A 87 -11.79 2.94 -66.96
CA ASP A 87 -11.02 2.32 -65.88
C ASP A 87 -10.80 3.33 -64.76
N LEU A 88 -11.16 2.95 -63.52
CA LEU A 88 -11.15 3.84 -62.37
C LEU A 88 -10.21 3.33 -61.28
N ILE A 89 -9.38 4.23 -60.73
CA ILE A 89 -8.57 3.97 -59.54
C ILE A 89 -8.95 4.99 -58.47
N LEU A 90 -9.50 4.52 -57.35
CA LEU A 90 -10.08 5.39 -56.33
C LEU A 90 -9.99 4.79 -54.92
N PRO A 91 -9.98 5.64 -53.87
CA PRO A 91 -10.06 5.16 -52.49
C PRO A 91 -11.38 4.47 -52.18
N VAL A 92 -11.35 3.52 -51.24
CA VAL A 92 -12.53 2.81 -50.74
C VAL A 92 -13.61 3.77 -50.23
N GLY A 93 -14.87 3.47 -50.53
CA GLY A 93 -16.01 4.26 -50.07
C GLY A 93 -16.31 5.51 -50.88
N THR A 94 -15.56 5.79 -51.96
CA THR A 94 -15.85 6.87 -52.91
C THR A 94 -17.22 6.64 -53.57
N LYS A 95 -18.04 7.70 -53.62
CA LYS A 95 -19.30 7.69 -54.36
C LYS A 95 -19.02 8.12 -55.79
N VAL A 96 -19.40 7.26 -56.72
CA VAL A 96 -19.20 7.48 -58.16
C VAL A 96 -20.55 7.70 -58.81
N ASN A 97 -20.66 8.79 -59.56
CA ASN A 97 -21.81 9.08 -60.41
C ASN A 97 -21.37 9.06 -61.88
N TRP A 98 -21.87 8.09 -62.64
CA TRP A 98 -21.64 8.00 -64.07
C TRP A 98 -22.75 8.72 -64.83
N VAL A 99 -22.38 9.54 -65.81
CA VAL A 99 -23.29 10.27 -66.68
C VAL A 99 -23.00 9.88 -68.12
N PHE A 100 -23.80 8.97 -68.67
CA PHE A 100 -23.63 8.47 -70.03
C PHE A 100 -24.46 9.27 -71.03
N ARG A 101 -23.83 9.67 -72.14
CA ARG A 101 -24.50 10.25 -73.31
C ARG A 101 -24.50 9.21 -74.42
N THR A 102 -25.68 8.87 -74.93
CA THR A 102 -25.88 7.73 -75.84
C THR A 102 -26.62 8.12 -77.12
N SER A 103 -26.53 7.27 -78.14
CA SER A 103 -27.33 7.35 -79.35
C SER A 103 -28.07 6.03 -79.56
N ASN A 104 -29.36 6.12 -79.91
CA ASN A 104 -30.24 4.99 -80.20
C ASN A 104 -30.36 3.96 -79.06
N ALA A 105 -30.16 4.35 -77.79
CA ALA A 105 -30.32 3.49 -76.62
C ALA A 105 -31.58 3.89 -75.83
N ASP A 106 -32.44 2.91 -75.54
CA ASP A 106 -33.65 3.12 -74.75
C ASP A 106 -33.41 2.81 -73.26
N GLN A 107 -32.54 1.84 -72.98
CA GLN A 107 -32.16 1.43 -71.63
C GLN A 107 -30.67 1.08 -71.55
N ILE A 108 -30.08 1.33 -70.39
CA ILE A 108 -28.73 0.86 -70.05
C ILE A 108 -28.82 0.09 -68.75
N LEU A 109 -28.29 -1.14 -68.75
CA LEU A 109 -28.11 -1.94 -67.56
C LEU A 109 -26.63 -1.96 -67.18
N VAL A 110 -26.31 -1.81 -65.89
CA VAL A 110 -24.96 -1.97 -65.37
C VAL A 110 -24.89 -3.19 -64.46
N ARG A 111 -23.82 -3.96 -64.60
CA ARG A 111 -23.44 -4.98 -63.63
C ARG A 111 -22.18 -4.51 -62.91
N LEU A 112 -22.30 -4.23 -61.62
CA LEU A 112 -21.18 -3.85 -60.77
C LEU A 112 -20.31 -5.07 -60.39
N PRO A 113 -19.06 -4.84 -59.93
CA PRO A 113 -18.17 -5.90 -59.49
C PRO A 113 -18.83 -6.81 -58.44
N LYS A 114 -18.77 -8.13 -58.67
CA LYS A 114 -19.34 -9.18 -57.80
C LYS A 114 -20.86 -9.11 -57.55
N SER A 115 -21.59 -8.26 -58.27
CA SER A 115 -23.06 -8.30 -58.30
C SER A 115 -23.52 -9.32 -59.35
N SER A 116 -24.41 -10.23 -58.97
CA SER A 116 -25.12 -11.09 -59.93
C SER A 116 -26.12 -10.29 -60.77
N ASP A 117 -26.64 -9.21 -60.19
CA ASP A 117 -27.78 -8.48 -60.69
C ASP A 117 -27.32 -7.36 -61.64
N LYS A 118 -28.24 -7.00 -62.55
CA LYS A 118 -28.05 -5.91 -63.48
C LYS A 118 -28.97 -4.76 -63.07
N ASP A 119 -28.38 -3.64 -62.67
CA ASP A 119 -29.12 -2.47 -62.26
C ASP A 119 -29.48 -1.62 -63.48
N LEU A 120 -30.71 -1.10 -63.52
CA LEU A 120 -31.17 -0.20 -64.56
C LEU A 120 -30.72 1.23 -64.25
N LEU A 121 -30.12 1.88 -65.25
CA LEU A 121 -29.73 3.27 -65.16
C LEU A 121 -30.94 4.20 -65.22
N GLU A 122 -30.87 5.29 -64.46
CA GLU A 122 -31.91 6.31 -64.47
C GLU A 122 -31.80 7.16 -65.74
N ARG A 123 -32.86 7.20 -66.54
CA ARG A 123 -32.90 8.04 -67.74
C ARG A 123 -33.25 9.48 -67.37
N LYS A 124 -32.30 10.41 -67.56
CA LYS A 124 -32.49 11.84 -67.27
C LYS A 124 -33.01 12.64 -68.47
N SER A 125 -32.66 12.22 -69.69
CA SER A 125 -33.14 12.84 -70.93
C SER A 125 -33.22 11.83 -72.07
N ALA A 126 -33.63 12.26 -73.28
CA ALA A 126 -33.73 11.39 -74.44
C ALA A 126 -32.43 10.60 -74.71
N ASN A 127 -31.26 11.22 -74.46
CA ASN A 127 -29.95 10.65 -74.79
C ASN A 127 -29.02 10.54 -73.56
N GLN A 128 -29.51 10.77 -72.33
CA GLN A 128 -28.68 10.81 -71.12
C GLN A 128 -29.18 9.86 -70.04
N PHE A 129 -28.26 9.10 -69.47
CA PHE A 129 -28.49 8.14 -68.40
C PHE A 129 -27.51 8.36 -67.25
N GLU A 130 -27.97 8.18 -66.02
CA GLU A 130 -27.17 8.34 -64.83
C GLU A 130 -27.23 7.11 -63.92
N TYR A 131 -26.12 6.85 -63.24
CA TYR A 131 -26.01 5.81 -62.23
C TYR A 131 -25.13 6.28 -61.10
N GLN A 132 -25.56 6.07 -59.86
CA GLN A 132 -24.75 6.36 -58.70
C GLN A 132 -24.54 5.10 -57.88
N ALA A 133 -23.28 4.81 -57.55
CA ALA A 133 -22.95 3.74 -56.61
C ALA A 133 -21.77 4.12 -55.71
N ARG A 134 -21.71 3.50 -54.53
CA ARG A 134 -20.56 3.59 -53.63
C ARG A 134 -19.66 2.39 -53.85
N LEU A 135 -18.40 2.62 -54.19
CA LEU A 135 -17.47 1.56 -54.52
C LEU A 135 -16.69 1.11 -53.28
N LEU A 136 -16.82 -0.18 -52.93
CA LEU A 136 -16.17 -0.79 -51.77
C LEU A 136 -15.12 -1.84 -52.15
N GLN A 137 -15.20 -2.41 -53.35
CA GLN A 137 -14.32 -3.50 -53.78
C GLN A 137 -13.90 -3.32 -55.24
N SER A 138 -12.70 -3.81 -55.55
CA SER A 138 -12.17 -3.87 -56.91
C SER A 138 -12.88 -4.93 -57.76
N GLY A 139 -12.93 -4.69 -59.06
CA GLY A 139 -13.34 -5.65 -60.07
C GLY A 139 -13.90 -4.97 -61.31
N ASN A 140 -14.44 -5.76 -62.23
CA ASN A 140 -14.89 -5.24 -63.52
C ASN A 140 -16.38 -4.94 -63.49
N TYR A 141 -16.79 -3.83 -64.09
CA TYR A 141 -18.19 -3.52 -64.34
C TYR A 141 -18.52 -3.64 -65.83
N GLN A 142 -19.75 -4.05 -66.13
CA GLN A 142 -20.23 -4.27 -67.50
C GLN A 142 -21.45 -3.40 -67.78
N LEU A 143 -21.48 -2.79 -68.95
CA LEU A 143 -22.62 -2.01 -69.45
C LEU A 143 -23.30 -2.77 -70.59
N PHE A 144 -24.62 -2.89 -70.52
CA PHE A 144 -25.47 -3.49 -71.55
C PHE A 144 -26.43 -2.42 -72.07
N LEU A 145 -26.28 -2.01 -73.33
CA LEU A 145 -27.09 -0.94 -73.92
C LEU A 145 -28.16 -1.52 -74.84
N THR A 146 -29.44 -1.42 -74.50
CA THR A 146 -30.54 -2.01 -75.29
C THR A 146 -31.40 -0.95 -75.97
N ASN A 147 -32.04 -1.35 -77.05
CA ASN A 147 -33.16 -0.62 -77.66
C ASN A 147 -34.21 -1.62 -78.16
N GLU A 148 -35.36 -1.12 -78.64
CA GLU A 148 -36.44 -1.98 -79.14
C GLU A 148 -36.01 -2.89 -80.31
N GLU A 149 -35.07 -2.42 -81.14
CA GLU A 149 -34.56 -3.13 -82.33
C GLU A 149 -33.50 -4.20 -81.99
N MET A 150 -32.77 -4.03 -80.88
CA MET A 150 -31.71 -4.91 -80.40
C MET A 150 -31.78 -5.13 -78.88
N PRO A 151 -32.60 -6.10 -78.42
CA PRO A 151 -32.78 -6.41 -77.00
C PRO A 151 -31.61 -7.21 -76.38
N TYR A 152 -30.73 -7.82 -77.19
CA TYR A 152 -29.56 -8.59 -76.74
C TYR A 152 -28.24 -8.06 -77.34
N PRO A 153 -27.74 -6.91 -76.88
CA PRO A 153 -26.59 -6.23 -77.45
C PRO A 153 -25.28 -6.63 -76.75
N ASP A 154 -24.16 -6.34 -77.42
CA ASP A 154 -22.82 -6.51 -76.87
C ASP A 154 -22.65 -5.71 -75.56
N SER A 155 -21.85 -6.24 -74.63
CA SER A 155 -21.50 -5.55 -73.39
C SER A 155 -20.17 -4.82 -73.51
N VAL A 156 -20.07 -3.63 -72.93
CA VAL A 156 -18.80 -2.93 -72.74
C VAL A 156 -18.31 -3.20 -71.32
N GLN A 157 -17.01 -3.51 -71.16
CA GLN A 157 -16.42 -3.85 -69.86
C GLN A 157 -15.30 -2.88 -69.51
N TYR A 158 -15.25 -2.49 -68.24
CA TYR A 158 -14.23 -1.62 -67.67
C TYR A 158 -13.80 -2.12 -66.28
N ALA A 159 -12.65 -1.68 -65.79
CA ALA A 159 -12.07 -2.11 -64.52
C ALA A 159 -12.14 -1.02 -63.44
N ILE A 160 -12.47 -1.41 -62.21
CA ILE A 160 -12.41 -0.57 -61.02
C ILE A 160 -11.37 -1.15 -60.07
N GLN A 161 -10.38 -0.34 -59.69
CA GLN A 161 -9.42 -0.64 -58.64
C GLN A 161 -9.68 0.25 -57.43
N VAL A 162 -10.03 -0.38 -56.32
CA VAL A 162 -10.25 0.28 -55.03
C VAL A 162 -8.98 0.19 -54.19
N ILE A 163 -8.45 1.33 -53.76
CA ILE A 163 -7.30 1.43 -52.84
C ILE A 163 -7.83 1.40 -51.40
N PRO A 164 -7.47 0.38 -50.59
CA PRO A 164 -7.89 0.32 -49.19
C PRO A 164 -7.13 1.33 -48.34
N ASP A 165 -7.73 1.69 -47.21
CA ASP A 165 -7.13 2.57 -46.22
C ASP A 165 -6.24 1.77 -45.27
N GLN A 166 -5.00 2.23 -45.04
CA GLN A 166 -4.00 1.51 -44.24
C GLN A 166 -4.27 1.66 -42.74
N TYR A 167 -3.54 0.88 -41.94
CA TYR A 167 -3.53 1.03 -40.49
C TYR A 167 -2.48 2.07 -40.09
N PRO A 168 -2.70 2.82 -39.00
CA PRO A 168 -1.71 3.78 -38.51
C PRO A 168 -0.45 3.04 -38.04
N ALA A 169 0.71 3.70 -38.10
CA ALA A 169 1.97 3.18 -37.55
C ALA A 169 2.35 3.95 -36.28
N ILE A 170 2.89 3.25 -35.28
CA ILE A 170 3.32 3.83 -34.00
C ILE A 170 4.64 3.21 -33.53
N ASP A 171 5.56 4.06 -33.11
CA ASP A 171 6.86 3.71 -32.54
C ASP A 171 7.06 4.38 -31.18
N VAL A 172 7.62 3.64 -30.22
CA VAL A 172 7.93 4.13 -28.87
C VAL A 172 9.32 3.69 -28.42
N LYS A 173 10.03 4.60 -27.76
CA LYS A 173 11.29 4.32 -27.04
C LYS A 173 11.09 4.58 -25.56
N GLN A 174 11.52 3.63 -24.74
CA GLN A 174 11.50 3.71 -23.29
C GLN A 174 12.88 4.12 -22.77
N PHE A 175 12.90 5.00 -21.78
CA PHE A 175 14.08 5.40 -21.01
C PHE A 175 13.77 5.17 -19.53
N VAL A 176 14.66 4.46 -18.84
CA VAL A 176 14.55 4.18 -17.41
C VAL A 176 15.67 4.92 -16.69
N ASP A 177 15.34 5.62 -15.62
CA ASP A 177 16.33 6.21 -14.72
C ASP A 177 16.81 5.13 -13.74
N SER A 178 18.13 4.91 -13.65
CA SER A 178 18.70 3.95 -12.70
C SER A 178 18.57 4.39 -11.25
N THR A 179 18.33 5.67 -10.99
CA THR A 179 18.19 6.24 -9.63
C THR A 179 16.75 6.30 -9.15
N ASN A 180 15.76 6.20 -10.05
CA ASN A 180 14.34 6.19 -9.70
C ASN A 180 13.58 5.21 -10.61
N LEU A 181 13.38 3.99 -10.10
CA LEU A 181 12.69 2.92 -10.82
C LEU A 181 11.18 3.16 -10.96
N ASN A 182 10.61 4.09 -10.19
CA ASN A 182 9.18 4.42 -10.23
C ASN A 182 8.80 5.32 -11.42
N LEU A 183 9.77 6.04 -11.99
CA LEU A 183 9.56 6.93 -13.13
C LEU A 183 10.03 6.30 -14.44
N GLN A 184 9.13 6.20 -15.41
CA GLN A 184 9.44 5.67 -16.74
C GLN A 184 9.11 6.70 -17.82
N TYR A 185 10.09 6.99 -18.68
CA TYR A 185 9.94 8.00 -19.72
C TYR A 185 9.77 7.34 -21.08
N PHE A 186 8.81 7.83 -21.85
CA PHE A 186 8.50 7.35 -23.19
C PHE A 186 8.56 8.49 -24.18
N ALA A 187 9.21 8.26 -25.32
CA ALA A 187 9.17 9.17 -26.46
C ALA A 187 8.94 8.39 -27.75
N GLY A 188 8.06 8.90 -28.60
CA GLY A 188 7.62 8.15 -29.78
C GLY A 188 7.06 9.03 -30.89
N SER A 189 6.69 8.37 -31.99
CA SER A 189 6.01 9.00 -33.12
C SER A 189 4.92 8.08 -33.66
N ALA A 190 3.82 8.68 -34.10
CA ALA A 190 2.74 7.98 -34.78
C ALA A 190 2.46 8.65 -36.14
N THR A 191 2.16 7.85 -37.16
CA THR A 191 1.93 8.32 -38.53
C THR A 191 0.81 7.55 -39.23
N ASP A 192 0.05 8.24 -40.07
CA ASP A 192 -1.01 7.65 -40.90
C ASP A 192 -1.12 8.35 -42.28
N ASP A 193 -1.75 7.67 -43.25
CA ASP A 193 -1.92 8.14 -44.63
C ASP A 193 -2.89 9.33 -44.73
N TYR A 194 -3.97 9.34 -43.93
CA TYR A 194 -5.05 10.34 -44.00
C TYR A 194 -5.21 11.16 -42.73
N GLY A 195 -4.95 10.60 -41.54
CA GLY A 195 -4.91 11.34 -40.30
C GLY A 195 -5.15 10.47 -39.06
N LEU A 196 -4.55 10.89 -37.95
CA LEU A 196 -4.78 10.28 -36.65
C LEU A 196 -5.96 10.96 -35.95
N THR A 197 -6.53 10.30 -34.94
CA THR A 197 -7.60 10.87 -34.10
C THR A 197 -7.23 10.91 -32.63
N THR A 198 -6.76 9.78 -32.09
CA THR A 198 -6.50 9.64 -30.66
C THR A 198 -5.25 8.81 -30.44
N LEU A 199 -4.39 9.28 -29.54
CA LEU A 199 -3.27 8.53 -28.98
C LEU A 199 -3.52 8.35 -27.47
N SER A 200 -3.58 7.10 -27.02
CA SER A 200 -3.76 6.75 -25.61
C SER A 200 -2.64 5.85 -25.08
N PHE A 201 -2.36 5.99 -23.80
CA PHE A 201 -1.58 5.07 -23.00
C PHE A 201 -2.56 4.12 -22.29
N ASN A 202 -2.36 2.83 -22.45
CA ASN A 202 -3.24 1.82 -21.91
C ASN A 202 -2.45 0.92 -20.97
N TYR A 203 -2.99 0.64 -19.79
CA TYR A 203 -2.37 -0.31 -18.86
C TYR A 203 -3.41 -1.25 -18.26
N GLN A 204 -2.95 -2.44 -17.89
CA GLN A 204 -3.72 -3.47 -17.22
C GLN A 204 -2.92 -4.00 -16.04
N ILE A 205 -3.57 -4.03 -14.87
CA ILE A 205 -2.99 -4.62 -13.66
C ILE A 205 -3.37 -6.10 -13.63
N THR A 206 -2.37 -6.95 -13.47
CA THR A 206 -2.53 -8.35 -13.08
C THR A 206 -2.12 -8.46 -11.63
N ARG A 207 -3.07 -8.81 -10.76
CA ARG A 207 -2.84 -9.00 -9.33
C ARG A 207 -1.99 -10.25 -9.09
N ALA A 208 -1.28 -10.30 -7.96
CA ALA A 208 -0.42 -11.44 -7.60
C ALA A 208 -1.14 -12.81 -7.58
N ASN A 209 -2.47 -12.83 -7.37
CA ASN A 209 -3.30 -14.03 -7.42
C ASN A 209 -3.65 -14.51 -8.85
N GLY A 210 -3.23 -13.76 -9.88
CA GLY A 210 -3.51 -14.02 -11.29
C GLY A 210 -4.75 -13.31 -11.85
N ASP A 211 -5.49 -12.57 -11.02
CA ASP A 211 -6.67 -11.82 -11.46
C ASP A 211 -6.26 -10.62 -12.31
N LYS A 212 -6.95 -10.43 -13.44
CA LYS A 212 -6.70 -9.32 -14.37
C LYS A 212 -7.77 -8.26 -14.21
N GLU A 213 -7.36 -7.03 -13.94
CA GLU A 213 -8.26 -5.89 -13.91
C GLU A 213 -8.63 -5.42 -15.32
N ASP A 214 -9.61 -4.53 -15.40
CA ASP A 214 -9.99 -3.89 -16.65
C ASP A 214 -8.85 -3.00 -17.18
N VAL A 215 -8.75 -2.89 -18.50
CA VAL A 215 -7.76 -2.03 -19.14
C VAL A 215 -8.15 -0.57 -18.90
N VAL A 216 -7.25 0.19 -18.28
CA VAL A 216 -7.40 1.63 -18.09
C VAL A 216 -6.74 2.36 -19.25
N SER A 217 -7.46 3.27 -19.88
CA SER A 217 -7.01 4.05 -21.04
C SER A 217 -6.88 5.53 -20.68
N ILE A 218 -5.66 6.06 -20.73
CA ILE A 218 -5.32 7.45 -20.45
C ILE A 218 -5.04 8.17 -21.78
N PRO A 219 -5.78 9.25 -22.13
CA PRO A 219 -5.52 10.01 -23.35
C PRO A 219 -4.19 10.77 -23.22
N VAL A 220 -3.27 10.56 -24.17
CA VAL A 220 -1.97 11.25 -24.24
C VAL A 220 -2.09 12.50 -25.12
N GLN A 221 -2.68 12.33 -26.31
CA GLN A 221 -2.84 13.41 -27.29
C GLN A 221 -4.00 13.12 -28.24
N GLU A 222 -4.62 14.17 -28.80
CA GLU A 222 -5.59 14.09 -29.90
C GLU A 222 -5.00 14.71 -31.19
N PRO A 223 -4.11 14.00 -31.88
CA PRO A 223 -3.43 14.53 -33.04
C PRO A 223 -4.36 14.62 -34.24
N ASN A 224 -4.84 15.82 -34.60
CA ASN A 224 -5.62 16.04 -35.82
C ASN A 224 -4.72 16.23 -37.06
N SER A 225 -3.74 15.33 -37.23
CA SER A 225 -2.71 15.42 -38.27
C SER A 225 -2.26 14.04 -38.75
N LYS A 226 -1.52 14.00 -39.87
CA LYS A 226 -0.99 12.76 -40.45
C LYS A 226 0.19 12.17 -39.67
N ALA A 227 0.86 12.98 -38.86
CA ALA A 227 2.04 12.56 -38.10
C ALA A 227 2.14 13.37 -36.81
N THR A 228 2.40 12.70 -35.69
CA THR A 228 2.66 13.35 -34.40
C THR A 228 3.89 12.77 -33.71
N GLN A 229 4.54 13.60 -32.91
CA GLN A 229 5.55 13.16 -31.93
C GLN A 229 4.96 13.34 -30.54
N TYR A 230 5.22 12.39 -29.66
CA TYR A 230 4.71 12.41 -28.29
C TYR A 230 5.80 12.04 -27.29
N ALA A 231 5.65 12.58 -26.08
CA ALA A 231 6.40 12.18 -24.91
C ALA A 231 5.42 11.95 -23.75
N TYR A 232 5.67 10.91 -22.96
CA TYR A 232 4.83 10.54 -21.83
C TYR A 232 5.70 10.06 -20.67
N THR A 233 5.37 10.47 -19.46
CA THR A 233 6.02 10.02 -18.24
C THR A 233 5.02 9.23 -17.43
N LEU A 234 5.38 8.01 -17.07
CA LEU A 234 4.63 7.15 -16.18
C LEU A 234 5.24 7.22 -14.80
N ASP A 235 4.44 7.62 -13.82
CA ASP A 235 4.75 7.48 -12.40
C ASP A 235 4.01 6.27 -11.84
N LEU A 236 4.77 5.24 -11.43
CA LEU A 236 4.20 4.02 -10.86
C LEU A 236 3.60 4.25 -9.46
N GLN A 237 3.94 5.35 -8.77
CA GLN A 237 3.36 5.67 -7.47
C GLN A 237 1.91 6.18 -7.57
N GLU A 238 1.53 6.78 -8.70
CA GLU A 238 0.15 7.22 -8.95
C GLU A 238 -0.81 6.05 -9.21
N ILE A 239 -0.26 4.86 -9.49
CA ILE A 239 -1.03 3.65 -9.73
C ILE A 239 -1.06 2.83 -8.43
N PRO A 240 -2.25 2.40 -7.94
CA PRO A 240 -2.39 1.65 -6.69
C PRO A 240 -1.93 0.18 -6.83
N LEU A 241 -0.63 0.00 -7.05
CA LEU A 241 0.05 -1.29 -7.20
C LEU A 241 0.40 -1.87 -5.83
N ARG A 242 -0.06 -3.11 -5.59
CA ARG A 242 0.33 -3.90 -4.42
C ARG A 242 1.65 -4.63 -4.70
N PRO A 243 2.44 -4.98 -3.67
CA PRO A 243 3.61 -5.85 -3.86
C PRO A 243 3.25 -7.14 -4.61
N GLY A 244 4.04 -7.50 -5.62
CA GLY A 244 3.78 -8.65 -6.51
C GLY A 244 2.77 -8.42 -7.65
N ASP A 245 2.17 -7.23 -7.77
CA ASP A 245 1.34 -6.90 -8.93
C ASP A 245 2.22 -6.70 -10.19
N GLN A 246 1.68 -7.12 -11.34
CA GLN A 246 2.29 -6.91 -12.65
C GLN A 246 1.47 -5.89 -13.43
N ILE A 247 2.12 -4.85 -13.96
CA ILE A 247 1.49 -3.88 -14.86
C ILE A 247 1.95 -4.14 -16.29
N ALA A 248 0.99 -4.49 -17.15
CA ALA A 248 1.20 -4.59 -18.58
C ALA A 248 0.69 -3.31 -19.26
N TYR A 249 1.53 -2.61 -20.02
CA TYR A 249 1.12 -1.36 -20.66
C TYR A 249 1.60 -1.24 -22.11
N PHE A 250 0.84 -0.48 -22.90
CA PHE A 250 1.09 -0.22 -24.32
C PHE A 250 0.47 1.11 -24.76
N PHE A 251 1.01 1.69 -25.83
CA PHE A 251 0.38 2.84 -26.48
C PHE A 251 -0.51 2.36 -27.63
N GLU A 252 -1.68 2.97 -27.79
CA GLU A 252 -2.60 2.71 -28.89
C GLU A 252 -2.92 4.02 -29.62
N VAL A 253 -2.93 3.97 -30.95
CA VAL A 253 -3.31 5.08 -31.80
C VAL A 253 -4.44 4.69 -32.74
N TYR A 254 -5.40 5.59 -32.92
CA TYR A 254 -6.55 5.42 -33.82
C TYR A 254 -6.43 6.32 -35.05
N ASP A 255 -6.78 5.79 -36.21
CA ASP A 255 -6.90 6.55 -37.47
C ASP A 255 -8.23 7.32 -37.54
N ASN A 256 -8.48 7.97 -38.68
CA ASN A 256 -9.70 8.71 -38.98
C ASN A 256 -10.62 8.02 -40.00
N ASP A 257 -10.49 6.70 -40.22
CA ASP A 257 -11.29 5.93 -41.20
C ASP A 257 -12.79 5.95 -40.82
N ALA A 258 -13.58 6.64 -41.64
CA ALA A 258 -15.03 6.75 -41.47
C ALA A 258 -15.84 5.73 -42.29
N VAL A 259 -15.18 4.92 -43.13
CA VAL A 259 -15.80 3.96 -44.04
C VAL A 259 -15.89 2.59 -43.41
N ASN A 260 -14.80 2.11 -42.80
CA ASN A 260 -14.73 0.79 -42.15
C ASN A 260 -14.83 0.87 -40.62
N GLY A 261 -14.87 2.08 -40.07
CA GLY A 261 -14.68 2.35 -38.64
C GLY A 261 -13.22 2.63 -38.34
N ARG A 262 -12.97 3.40 -37.27
CA ARG A 262 -11.60 3.78 -36.89
C ARG A 262 -10.77 2.53 -36.64
N LYS A 263 -9.65 2.40 -37.31
CA LYS A 263 -8.69 1.32 -37.07
C LYS A 263 -7.66 1.77 -36.06
N SER A 264 -7.13 0.82 -35.31
CA SER A 264 -6.08 1.09 -34.33
C SER A 264 -4.84 0.24 -34.56
N SER A 265 -3.72 0.79 -34.09
CA SER A 265 -2.44 0.08 -33.98
C SER A 265 -1.86 0.32 -32.58
N ARG A 266 -1.22 -0.72 -32.03
CA ARG A 266 -0.62 -0.68 -30.70
C ARG A 266 0.86 -0.99 -30.74
N THR A 267 1.60 -0.46 -29.77
CA THR A 267 3.00 -0.82 -29.54
C THR A 267 3.11 -2.24 -28.98
N GLN A 268 4.35 -2.74 -28.87
CA GLN A 268 4.61 -3.90 -28.03
C GLN A 268 4.16 -3.62 -26.59
N SER A 269 3.69 -4.67 -25.91
CA SER A 269 3.34 -4.59 -24.50
C SER A 269 4.61 -4.69 -23.67
N TYR A 270 4.79 -3.73 -22.78
CA TYR A 270 5.82 -3.77 -21.75
C TYR A 270 5.20 -4.30 -20.47
N VAL A 271 5.99 -4.98 -19.64
CA VAL A 271 5.56 -5.51 -18.34
C VAL A 271 6.55 -5.06 -17.29
N VAL A 272 6.03 -4.49 -16.20
CA VAL A 272 6.81 -4.15 -15.01
C VAL A 272 6.20 -4.92 -13.85
N GLU A 273 7.05 -5.53 -13.05
CA GLU A 273 6.67 -6.30 -11.87
C GLU A 273 7.15 -5.56 -10.63
N LYS A 274 6.24 -5.31 -9.69
CA LYS A 274 6.61 -4.75 -8.39
C LYS A 274 7.15 -5.89 -7.54
N ALA A 275 8.25 -5.62 -6.81
CA ALA A 275 8.84 -6.59 -5.90
C ALA A 275 7.78 -7.19 -4.96
N THR A 276 7.89 -8.49 -4.67
CA THR A 276 6.94 -9.14 -3.77
C THR A 276 7.18 -8.71 -2.33
N ARG A 277 6.17 -8.87 -1.47
CA ARG A 277 6.32 -8.62 -0.02
C ARG A 277 7.49 -9.43 0.56
N GLU A 278 7.62 -10.69 0.15
CA GLU A 278 8.69 -11.59 0.60
C GLU A 278 10.08 -11.13 0.14
N GLU A 279 10.22 -10.60 -1.08
CA GLU A 279 11.48 -10.06 -1.59
C GLU A 279 11.87 -8.75 -0.89
N LEU A 280 10.89 -7.89 -0.58
CA LEU A 280 11.13 -6.66 0.17
C LEU A 280 11.50 -6.94 1.63
N GLU A 281 10.82 -7.90 2.27
CA GLU A 281 11.16 -8.36 3.62
C GLU A 281 12.57 -8.97 3.66
N ALA A 282 12.92 -9.86 2.72
CA ALA A 282 14.26 -10.46 2.68
C ALA A 282 15.38 -9.41 2.49
N LYS A 283 15.15 -8.39 1.66
CA LYS A 283 16.07 -7.26 1.54
C LYS A 283 16.17 -6.45 2.83
N ALA A 284 15.04 -6.26 3.51
CA ALA A 284 15.02 -5.54 4.77
C ALA A 284 15.79 -6.31 5.87
N ASP A 285 15.65 -7.63 5.91
CA ASP A 285 16.38 -8.52 6.81
C ASP A 285 17.90 -8.50 6.50
N ASP A 286 18.29 -8.59 5.22
CA ASP A 286 19.69 -8.45 4.79
C ASP A 286 20.29 -7.08 5.18
N ASN A 287 19.50 -6.02 5.08
CA ASN A 287 19.89 -4.68 5.49
C ASN A 287 20.03 -4.59 7.01
N ASN A 288 19.09 -5.14 7.78
CA ASN A 288 19.15 -5.20 9.24
C ASN A 288 20.42 -5.93 9.71
N ASP A 289 20.72 -7.05 9.09
CA ASP A 289 21.92 -7.84 9.32
C ASP A 289 23.21 -7.05 9.08
N ALA A 290 23.24 -6.27 8.00
CA ALA A 290 24.38 -5.44 7.66
C ALA A 290 24.56 -4.28 8.65
N ILE A 291 23.47 -3.62 9.05
CA ILE A 291 23.48 -2.53 10.03
C ILE A 291 24.00 -3.07 11.37
N ARG A 292 23.44 -4.17 11.88
CA ARG A 292 23.87 -4.84 13.12
C ARG A 292 25.36 -5.16 13.11
N LYS A 293 25.86 -5.81 12.05
CA LYS A 293 27.30 -6.15 11.91
C LYS A 293 28.19 -4.91 11.87
N GLN A 294 27.76 -3.83 11.21
CA GLN A 294 28.51 -2.58 11.15
C GLN A 294 28.57 -1.90 12.52
N LEU A 295 27.46 -1.88 13.27
CA LEU A 295 27.40 -1.34 14.62
C LEU A 295 28.23 -2.16 15.62
N GLU A 296 28.15 -3.49 15.58
CA GLU A 296 29.00 -4.38 16.40
C GLU A 296 30.49 -4.15 16.14
N LYS A 297 30.86 -4.02 14.86
CA LYS A 297 32.23 -3.72 14.48
C LYS A 297 32.66 -2.33 14.95
N SER A 298 31.77 -1.34 14.84
CA SER A 298 32.01 0.03 15.31
C SER A 298 32.28 0.06 16.82
N LEU A 299 31.42 -0.61 17.60
CA LEU A 299 31.59 -0.77 19.04
C LEU A 299 32.91 -1.49 19.38
N GLN A 300 33.26 -2.55 18.66
CA GLN A 300 34.52 -3.27 18.90
C GLN A 300 35.75 -2.42 18.59
N GLU A 301 35.73 -1.65 17.50
CA GLU A 301 36.83 -0.75 17.14
C GLU A 301 36.94 0.44 18.11
N SER A 302 35.82 0.97 18.62
CA SER A 302 35.83 1.98 19.69
C SER A 302 36.49 1.45 20.96
N LYS A 303 36.11 0.26 21.45
CA LYS A 303 36.76 -0.41 22.60
C LYS A 303 38.27 -0.59 22.41
N ARG A 304 38.69 -1.01 21.21
CA ARG A 304 40.12 -1.16 20.88
C ARG A 304 40.84 0.19 20.87
N MET A 305 40.20 1.23 20.37
CA MET A 305 40.76 2.58 20.30
C MET A 305 40.98 3.13 21.71
N GLN A 306 40.00 2.96 22.60
CA GLN A 306 40.08 3.33 24.01
C GLN A 306 41.33 2.71 24.68
N GLU A 307 41.54 1.41 24.53
CA GLU A 307 42.71 0.72 25.07
C GLU A 307 44.03 1.26 24.50
N GLU A 308 44.08 1.54 23.20
CA GLU A 308 45.30 2.05 22.54
C GLU A 308 45.60 3.50 22.96
N ILE A 309 44.58 4.34 23.14
CA ILE A 309 44.71 5.70 23.68
C ILE A 309 45.26 5.67 25.09
N GLN A 310 44.74 4.78 25.95
CA GLN A 310 45.24 4.63 27.31
C GLN A 310 46.71 4.21 27.33
N LYS A 311 47.07 3.17 26.55
CA LYS A 311 48.46 2.71 26.42
C LYS A 311 49.37 3.83 25.90
N MET A 312 48.90 4.61 24.93
CA MET A 312 49.65 5.74 24.38
C MET A 312 49.85 6.84 25.42
N ARG A 313 48.82 7.18 26.21
CA ARG A 313 48.90 8.17 27.28
C ARG A 313 49.91 7.75 28.36
N GLU A 314 49.85 6.49 28.81
CA GLU A 314 50.81 5.93 29.78
C GLU A 314 52.25 5.97 29.26
N LYS A 315 52.45 5.63 27.98
CA LYS A 315 53.76 5.69 27.31
C LYS A 315 54.29 7.12 27.26
N LEU A 316 53.45 8.08 26.89
CA LEU A 316 53.83 9.50 26.82
C LEU A 316 54.14 10.08 28.19
N LEU A 317 53.40 9.71 29.24
CA LEU A 317 53.68 10.14 30.62
C LEU A 317 55.11 9.78 31.07
N GLN A 318 55.64 8.64 30.62
CA GLN A 318 56.97 8.14 31.00
C GLN A 318 58.13 8.73 30.19
N LYS A 319 57.86 9.36 29.02
CA LYS A 319 58.90 9.92 28.14
C LYS A 319 59.15 11.40 28.41
N GLU A 320 60.39 11.88 28.26
CA GLU A 320 60.68 13.33 28.34
C GLU A 320 60.26 14.08 27.06
N GLU A 321 60.49 13.50 25.88
CA GLU A 321 60.15 14.10 24.58
C GLU A 321 59.46 13.10 23.65
N LEU A 322 58.64 13.62 22.73
CA LEU A 322 57.97 12.86 21.66
C LEU A 322 58.96 12.48 20.56
N ASP A 323 59.02 11.20 20.19
CA ASP A 323 59.81 10.74 19.04
C ASP A 323 58.95 10.57 17.77
N TRP A 324 59.61 10.29 16.63
CA TRP A 324 58.92 10.10 15.36
C TRP A 324 58.00 8.86 15.35
N GLN A 325 58.35 7.83 16.12
CA GLN A 325 57.53 6.62 16.23
C GLN A 325 56.22 6.93 16.96
N ASP A 326 56.27 7.73 18.03
CA ASP A 326 55.10 8.18 18.78
C ASP A 326 54.15 9.00 17.90
N LYS A 327 54.67 9.89 17.03
CA LYS A 327 53.84 10.62 16.05
C LYS A 327 53.10 9.68 15.10
N LYS A 328 53.78 8.66 14.60
CA LYS A 328 53.18 7.69 13.68
C LYS A 328 52.13 6.81 14.37
N GLU A 329 52.32 6.48 15.64
CA GLU A 329 51.33 5.78 16.44
C GLU A 329 50.07 6.65 16.67
N LEU A 330 50.22 7.94 16.94
CA LEU A 330 49.11 8.90 17.04
C LEU A 330 48.38 9.12 15.71
N GLU A 331 49.10 9.25 14.59
CA GLU A 331 48.51 9.37 13.25
C GLU A 331 47.66 8.12 12.91
N LYS A 332 48.11 6.94 13.33
CA LYS A 332 47.35 5.69 13.18
C LYS A 332 46.08 5.68 14.03
N LEU A 333 46.11 6.24 15.25
CA LEU A 333 44.91 6.38 16.09
C LEU A 333 43.88 7.31 15.43
N LEU A 334 44.33 8.45 14.90
CA LEU A 334 43.46 9.37 14.16
C LEU A 334 42.86 8.70 12.91
N GLN A 335 43.64 7.90 12.19
CA GLN A 335 43.13 7.15 11.04
C GLN A 335 42.04 6.15 11.45
N LYS A 336 42.24 5.40 12.54
CA LYS A 336 41.22 4.47 13.06
C LYS A 336 39.93 5.16 13.48
N HIS A 337 40.03 6.38 14.00
CA HIS A 337 38.84 7.19 14.31
C HIS A 337 38.04 7.53 13.04
N ASN A 338 38.71 7.95 11.96
CA ASN A 338 38.03 8.17 10.68
C ASN A 338 37.37 6.88 10.14
N ASP A 339 38.07 5.74 10.24
CA ASP A 339 37.51 4.44 9.82
C ASP A 339 36.26 4.06 10.64
N LEU A 340 36.21 4.43 11.93
CA LEU A 340 35.04 4.25 12.79
C LEU A 340 33.88 5.16 12.36
N GLU A 341 34.14 6.42 12.04
CA GLU A 341 33.13 7.35 11.53
C GLU A 341 32.51 6.85 10.21
N ASP A 342 33.33 6.30 9.30
CA ASP A 342 32.87 5.71 8.05
C ASP A 342 31.95 4.50 8.27
N LEU A 343 32.23 3.65 9.27
CA LEU A 343 31.36 2.51 9.60
C LEU A 343 30.00 2.97 10.13
N ILE A 344 29.97 3.99 10.99
CA ILE A 344 28.72 4.57 11.53
C ILE A 344 27.91 5.21 10.41
N ASN A 345 28.55 5.96 9.50
CA ASN A 345 27.87 6.57 8.36
C ASN A 345 27.28 5.53 7.41
N GLN A 346 27.99 4.42 7.14
CA GLN A 346 27.44 3.33 6.34
C GLN A 346 26.23 2.67 7.01
N ALA A 347 26.28 2.46 8.33
CA ALA A 347 25.15 1.93 9.08
C ALA A 347 23.94 2.88 9.02
N LYS A 348 24.19 4.19 9.13
CA LYS A 348 23.17 5.24 8.99
C LYS A 348 22.51 5.26 7.62
N GLU A 349 23.29 5.20 6.55
CA GLU A 349 22.76 5.17 5.17
C GLU A 349 21.91 3.92 4.94
N LYS A 350 22.40 2.75 5.35
CA LYS A 350 21.62 1.50 5.28
C LYS A 350 20.35 1.54 6.12
N PHE A 351 20.40 2.15 7.30
CA PHE A 351 19.22 2.32 8.15
C PHE A 351 18.16 3.19 7.47
N LYS A 352 18.56 4.30 6.83
CA LYS A 352 17.63 5.15 6.05
C LYS A 352 17.03 4.40 4.88
N GLU A 353 17.85 3.69 4.10
CA GLU A 353 17.37 2.86 3.00
C GLU A 353 16.38 1.79 3.49
N ASN A 354 16.68 1.13 4.60
CA ASN A 354 15.83 0.09 5.16
C ASN A 354 14.49 0.64 5.67
N LYS A 355 14.50 1.80 6.33
CA LYS A 355 13.31 2.51 6.79
C LYS A 355 12.40 2.90 5.62
N GLU A 356 12.97 3.42 4.52
CA GLU A 356 12.21 3.74 3.31
C GLU A 356 11.57 2.49 2.71
N GLN A 357 12.35 1.41 2.52
CA GLN A 357 11.85 0.14 1.99
C GLN A 357 10.72 -0.44 2.85
N GLN A 358 10.86 -0.40 4.18
CA GLN A 358 9.84 -0.90 5.10
C GLN A 358 8.51 -0.15 4.99
N ASN A 359 8.56 1.18 4.83
CA ASN A 359 7.39 2.01 4.66
C ASN A 359 6.66 1.76 3.33
N GLU A 360 7.28 1.11 2.35
CA GLU A 360 6.64 0.77 1.06
C GLU A 360 5.68 -0.41 1.14
N PHE A 361 5.85 -1.32 2.12
CA PHE A 361 5.06 -2.56 2.21
C PHE A 361 4.43 -2.83 3.58
N SER A 362 4.79 -2.08 4.62
CA SER A 362 4.21 -2.21 5.96
C SER A 362 3.81 -0.85 6.53
N ASN A 363 2.80 -0.83 7.39
CA ASN A 363 2.42 0.35 8.17
C ASN A 363 2.92 0.16 9.60
N PRO A 364 4.12 0.65 9.94
CA PRO A 364 4.68 0.43 11.27
C PRO A 364 3.82 1.09 12.35
N SER A 365 3.67 0.41 13.49
CA SER A 365 3.03 0.94 14.68
C SER A 365 3.65 2.27 15.13
N GLN A 366 2.87 3.13 15.79
CA GLN A 366 3.34 4.43 16.27
C GLN A 366 4.60 4.30 17.14
N GLU A 367 4.67 3.25 17.94
CA GLU A 367 5.83 2.98 18.79
C GLU A 367 7.09 2.62 17.99
N LEU A 368 6.95 1.78 16.96
CA LEU A 368 8.08 1.45 16.09
C LEU A 368 8.56 2.69 15.33
N GLN A 369 7.64 3.58 14.91
CA GLN A 369 7.99 4.87 14.31
C GLN A 369 8.75 5.78 15.28
N ASP A 370 8.30 5.88 16.54
CA ASP A 370 8.97 6.68 17.56
C ASP A 370 10.40 6.16 17.83
N LYS A 371 10.59 4.83 17.85
CA LYS A 371 11.93 4.21 17.96
C LYS A 371 12.80 4.45 16.74
N GLN A 372 12.24 4.35 15.53
CA GLN A 372 12.96 4.66 14.30
C GLN A 372 13.43 6.13 14.27
N GLN A 373 12.59 7.07 14.73
CA GLN A 373 12.95 8.47 14.86
C GLN A 373 14.09 8.64 15.87
N LYS A 374 14.01 7.97 17.01
CA LYS A 374 15.08 8.04 18.00
C LYS A 374 16.40 7.48 17.47
N LEU A 375 16.38 6.33 16.80
CA LEU A 375 17.60 5.79 16.19
C LEU A 375 18.19 6.77 15.17
N GLU A 376 17.35 7.46 14.40
CA GLU A 376 17.79 8.50 13.47
C GLU A 376 18.46 9.68 14.21
N GLU A 377 17.89 10.14 15.33
CA GLU A 377 18.53 11.14 16.20
C GLU A 377 19.89 10.66 16.72
N LEU A 378 19.99 9.42 17.19
CA LEU A 378 21.25 8.87 17.70
C LEU A 378 22.32 8.71 16.62
N PHE A 379 21.93 8.34 15.40
CA PHE A 379 22.81 8.36 14.24
C PHE A 379 23.26 9.77 13.84
N GLU A 380 22.51 10.82 14.18
CA GLU A 380 22.92 12.22 13.99
C GLU A 380 23.85 12.70 15.10
N GLU A 381 23.55 12.35 16.35
CA GLU A 381 24.36 12.70 17.52
C GLU A 381 25.72 11.97 17.54
N SER A 382 25.82 10.73 17.04
CA SER A 382 27.06 9.94 17.05
C SER A 382 28.23 10.59 16.26
N VAL A 383 27.93 11.49 15.31
CA VAL A 383 28.91 12.18 14.44
C VAL A 383 29.01 13.67 14.80
N THR A 384 29.59 13.97 15.96
CA THR A 384 29.77 15.35 16.47
C THR A 384 30.92 16.17 15.82
N ASP A 385 30.68 17.47 15.62
CA ASP A 385 31.69 18.46 15.20
C ASP A 385 32.78 18.69 16.27
N GLU A 386 32.46 18.54 17.55
CA GLU A 386 33.40 18.74 18.67
C GLU A 386 34.55 17.74 18.64
N MET A 387 34.27 16.49 18.26
CA MET A 387 35.30 15.45 18.13
C MET A 387 36.24 15.74 16.95
N LYS A 388 35.70 16.30 15.84
CA LYS A 388 36.51 16.74 14.69
C LYS A 388 37.45 17.89 15.06
N ASP A 389 36.97 18.83 15.87
CA ASP A 389 37.79 19.93 16.37
C ASP A 389 38.86 19.45 17.37
N LEU A 390 38.54 18.49 18.23
CA LEU A 390 39.51 17.88 19.13
C LEU A 390 40.61 17.13 18.36
N MET A 391 40.24 16.41 17.30
CA MET A 391 41.21 15.76 16.41
C MET A 391 42.14 16.75 15.71
N LYS A 392 41.61 17.86 15.18
CA LYS A 392 42.45 18.92 14.60
C LYS A 392 43.42 19.51 15.62
N GLN A 393 42.97 19.70 16.86
CA GLN A 393 43.83 20.20 17.93
C GLN A 393 44.93 19.18 18.28
N ILE A 394 44.61 17.89 18.32
CA ILE A 394 45.60 16.82 18.50
C ILE A 394 46.61 16.81 17.34
N GLU A 395 46.15 16.96 16.10
CA GLU A 395 47.01 17.02 14.90
C GLU A 395 47.96 18.23 14.95
N ASP A 396 47.44 19.41 15.29
CA ASP A 396 48.23 20.64 15.45
C ASP A 396 49.27 20.55 16.57
N LEU A 397 48.89 20.00 17.73
CA LEU A 397 49.78 19.82 18.88
C LEU A 397 50.86 18.76 18.60
N MET A 398 50.51 17.69 17.88
CA MET A 398 51.45 16.68 17.40
C MET A 398 52.48 17.30 16.44
N GLN A 399 52.09 18.26 15.59
CA GLN A 399 53.02 18.99 14.74
C GLN A 399 53.95 19.90 15.55
N LYS A 400 53.42 20.55 16.59
CA LYS A 400 54.15 21.47 17.49
C LYS A 400 55.02 20.78 18.54
N LEU A 401 54.91 19.46 18.71
CA LEU A 401 55.64 18.66 19.71
C LEU A 401 55.35 19.08 21.17
N ASP A 402 54.17 19.64 21.43
CA ASP A 402 53.79 20.05 22.78
C ASP A 402 53.24 18.86 23.58
N LYS A 403 54.06 18.29 24.45
CA LYS A 403 53.75 17.06 25.19
C LYS A 403 52.66 17.29 26.24
N ASP A 404 52.76 18.38 27.01
CA ASP A 404 51.89 18.60 28.16
C ASP A 404 50.47 18.95 27.69
N ASP A 405 50.35 19.78 26.65
CA ASP A 405 49.06 20.09 26.03
C ASP A 405 48.46 18.87 25.31
N LEU A 406 49.30 18.04 24.67
CA LEU A 406 48.86 16.79 24.03
C LEU A 406 48.32 15.79 25.07
N LEU A 407 48.95 15.65 26.23
CA LEU A 407 48.47 14.78 27.31
C LEU A 407 47.10 15.24 27.84
N GLN A 408 46.87 16.55 27.95
CA GLN A 408 45.56 17.09 28.32
C GLN A 408 44.50 16.84 27.25
N MET A 409 44.84 17.04 25.97
CA MET A 409 43.91 16.77 24.87
C MET A 409 43.58 15.29 24.73
N MET A 410 44.55 14.40 24.91
CA MET A 410 44.32 12.95 24.93
C MET A 410 43.41 12.52 26.09
N GLN A 411 43.51 13.18 27.25
CA GLN A 411 42.60 12.91 28.37
C GLN A 411 41.18 13.35 28.04
N LYS A 412 40.99 14.52 27.42
CA LYS A 412 39.68 14.96 26.94
C LYS A 412 39.11 14.02 25.88
N PHE A 413 39.96 13.61 24.93
CA PHE A 413 39.57 12.65 23.88
C PHE A 413 39.13 11.32 24.50
N GLN A 414 39.85 10.82 25.51
CA GLN A 414 39.47 9.61 26.22
C GLN A 414 38.09 9.72 26.87
N PHE A 415 37.72 10.88 27.45
CA PHE A 415 36.38 11.08 28.00
C PHE A 415 35.30 11.07 26.91
N SER A 416 35.52 11.81 25.82
CA SER A 416 34.56 11.86 24.70
C SER A 416 34.45 10.53 23.94
N ASP A 417 35.54 9.75 23.85
CA ASP A 417 35.52 8.41 23.22
C ASP A 417 34.75 7.40 24.07
N ASN A 418 34.88 7.46 25.40
CA ASN A 418 34.06 6.65 26.30
C ASN A 418 32.56 6.98 26.15
N GLU A 419 32.21 8.26 26.01
CA GLU A 419 30.83 8.69 25.76
C GLU A 419 30.28 8.07 24.47
N LYS A 420 31.06 8.13 23.39
CA LYS A 420 30.70 7.50 22.11
C LYS A 420 30.59 5.98 22.19
N GLU A 421 31.47 5.31 22.92
CA GLU A 421 31.38 3.85 23.11
C GLU A 421 30.02 3.48 23.72
N MET A 422 29.58 4.23 24.73
CA MET A 422 28.28 4.03 25.38
C MET A 422 27.11 4.30 24.45
N GLU A 423 27.19 5.38 23.65
CA GLU A 423 26.18 5.71 22.63
C GLU A 423 26.08 4.61 21.56
N LEU A 424 27.20 4.08 21.08
CA LEU A 424 27.24 2.99 20.10
C LEU A 424 26.68 1.67 20.64
N ASP A 425 27.04 1.32 21.87
CA ASP A 425 26.54 0.13 22.54
C ASP A 425 25.02 0.18 22.69
N ARG A 426 24.51 1.37 23.05
CA ARG A 426 23.08 1.59 23.15
C ARG A 426 22.39 1.63 21.80
N LEU A 427 22.97 2.32 20.80
CA LEU A 427 22.41 2.38 19.46
C LEU A 427 22.27 0.96 18.90
N LEU A 428 23.26 0.10 19.12
CA LEU A 428 23.19 -1.33 18.80
C LEU A 428 22.05 -2.04 19.54
N GLU A 429 21.93 -1.85 20.86
CA GLU A 429 20.89 -2.51 21.65
C GLU A 429 19.48 -2.05 21.27
N LEU A 430 19.27 -0.73 21.06
CA LEU A 430 18.00 -0.18 20.61
C LEU A 430 17.66 -0.66 19.19
N PHE A 431 18.66 -0.78 18.33
CA PHE A 431 18.49 -1.34 16.99
C PHE A 431 18.03 -2.80 17.05
N LYS A 432 18.66 -3.64 17.88
CA LYS A 432 18.23 -5.03 18.09
C LYS A 432 16.82 -5.14 18.65
N GLN A 433 16.45 -4.28 19.61
CA GLN A 433 15.09 -4.26 20.16
C GLN A 433 14.05 -3.90 19.09
N MET A 434 14.34 -2.90 18.26
CA MET A 434 13.50 -2.53 17.12
C MET A 434 13.40 -3.69 16.11
N GLU A 435 14.50 -4.38 15.80
CA GLU A 435 14.51 -5.53 14.89
C GLU A 435 13.56 -6.64 15.37
N VAL A 436 13.63 -6.99 16.67
CA VAL A 436 12.74 -7.99 17.28
C VAL A 436 11.27 -7.56 17.22
N GLU A 437 10.97 -6.29 17.55
CA GLU A 437 9.60 -5.77 17.51
C GLU A 437 9.04 -5.67 16.09
N GLN A 438 9.88 -5.25 15.14
CA GLN A 438 9.54 -5.23 13.72
C GLN A 438 9.20 -6.63 13.23
N ASP A 439 10.04 -7.62 13.52
CA ASP A 439 9.82 -8.99 13.09
C ASP A 439 8.55 -9.58 13.73
N LEU A 440 8.27 -9.24 14.99
CA LEU A 440 7.05 -9.62 15.69
C LEU A 440 5.81 -8.98 15.04
N GLU A 441 5.85 -7.69 14.71
CA GLU A 441 4.76 -6.98 14.01
C GLU A 441 4.50 -7.59 12.64
N GLN A 442 5.56 -7.90 11.88
CA GLN A 442 5.43 -8.60 10.60
C GLN A 442 4.85 -10.02 10.76
N ALA A 443 5.23 -10.75 11.81
CA ALA A 443 4.67 -12.08 12.09
C ALA A 443 3.18 -11.99 12.45
N MET A 444 2.77 -11.01 13.26
CA MET A 444 1.36 -10.75 13.57
C MET A 444 0.55 -10.40 12.32
N ASP A 445 1.07 -9.54 11.44
CA ASP A 445 0.42 -9.19 10.18
C ASP A 445 0.24 -10.40 9.27
N LYS A 446 1.26 -11.25 9.15
CA LYS A 446 1.20 -12.49 8.38
C LYS A 446 0.20 -13.48 8.97
N LEU A 447 0.14 -13.61 10.30
CA LEU A 447 -0.86 -14.45 10.97
C LEU A 447 -2.29 -13.96 10.69
N ASN A 448 -2.52 -12.65 10.74
CA ASN A 448 -3.81 -12.07 10.41
C ASN A 448 -4.18 -12.27 8.92
N GLU A 449 -3.24 -12.05 8.00
CA GLU A 449 -3.43 -12.31 6.57
C GLU A 449 -3.74 -13.79 6.29
N LEU A 450 -3.00 -14.70 6.93
CA LEU A 450 -3.19 -16.14 6.78
C LEU A 450 -4.51 -16.61 7.40
N ALA A 451 -4.92 -16.00 8.51
CA ALA A 451 -6.24 -16.22 9.09
C ALA A 451 -7.37 -15.80 8.16
N GLU A 452 -7.26 -14.63 7.51
CA GLU A 452 -8.23 -14.18 6.50
C GLU A 452 -8.27 -15.12 5.29
N LYS A 453 -7.12 -15.51 4.73
CA LYS A 453 -7.04 -16.50 3.64
C LYS A 453 -7.69 -17.82 4.03
N GLN A 454 -7.49 -18.27 5.27
CA GLN A 454 -8.06 -19.51 5.79
C GLN A 454 -9.57 -19.40 6.01
N GLU A 455 -10.08 -18.24 6.41
CA GLU A 455 -11.52 -17.95 6.52
C GLU A 455 -12.19 -17.91 5.15
N ASP A 456 -11.58 -17.27 4.15
CA ASP A 456 -12.04 -17.27 2.76
C ASP A 456 -12.07 -18.68 2.16
N LEU A 457 -11.00 -19.47 2.40
CA LEU A 457 -10.93 -20.86 1.96
C LEU A 457 -12.02 -21.71 2.64
N SER A 458 -12.32 -21.45 3.91
CA SER A 458 -13.44 -22.08 4.61
C SER A 458 -14.78 -21.79 3.93
N GLU A 459 -15.04 -20.53 3.56
CA GLU A 459 -16.28 -20.20 2.86
C GLU A 459 -16.40 -20.89 1.51
N LYS A 460 -15.32 -20.95 0.73
CA LYS A 460 -15.30 -21.68 -0.55
C LYS A 460 -15.55 -23.18 -0.33
N THR A 461 -14.92 -23.75 0.69
CA THR A 461 -15.06 -25.17 1.05
C THR A 461 -16.47 -25.50 1.55
N ASP A 462 -17.11 -24.61 2.32
CA ASP A 462 -18.51 -24.76 2.74
C ASP A 462 -19.46 -24.70 1.54
N LYS A 463 -19.25 -23.75 0.62
CA LYS A 463 -20.06 -23.62 -0.61
C LYS A 463 -19.93 -24.87 -1.49
N ALA A 464 -18.73 -25.44 -1.61
CA ALA A 464 -18.50 -26.70 -2.32
C ALA A 464 -19.23 -27.87 -1.66
N ALA A 465 -19.22 -27.94 -0.32
CA ALA A 465 -19.92 -28.99 0.44
C ALA A 465 -21.45 -28.94 0.26
N ASP A 466 -22.03 -27.74 0.18
CA ASP A 466 -23.47 -27.56 -0.04
C ASP A 466 -23.88 -27.93 -1.47
N GLN A 467 -23.01 -27.70 -2.47
CA GLN A 467 -23.25 -28.15 -3.84
C GLN A 467 -23.18 -29.68 -3.99
N GLU A 468 -22.28 -30.34 -3.26
CA GLU A 468 -22.20 -31.80 -3.18
C GLU A 468 -23.45 -32.41 -2.52
N GLN A 469 -23.94 -31.82 -1.42
CA GLN A 469 -25.17 -32.27 -0.76
C GLN A 469 -26.41 -32.12 -1.66
N VAL A 470 -26.53 -31.00 -2.39
CA VAL A 470 -27.63 -30.80 -3.34
C VAL A 470 -27.57 -31.79 -4.52
N ALA A 471 -26.38 -32.23 -4.92
CA ALA A 471 -26.19 -33.24 -5.96
C ALA A 471 -26.51 -34.67 -5.45
N GLU A 472 -26.17 -35.00 -4.20
CA GLU A 472 -26.54 -36.26 -3.55
C GLU A 472 -28.05 -36.35 -3.27
N ASP A 473 -28.67 -35.28 -2.77
CA ASP A 473 -30.12 -35.24 -2.51
C ASP A 473 -30.91 -35.42 -3.81
N LYS A 474 -30.49 -34.80 -4.92
CA LYS A 474 -31.10 -34.99 -6.25
C LYS A 474 -30.96 -36.42 -6.78
N LYS A 475 -29.84 -37.10 -6.52
CA LYS A 475 -29.66 -38.53 -6.86
C LYS A 475 -30.57 -39.41 -6.01
N SER A 476 -30.69 -39.14 -4.71
CA SER A 476 -31.56 -39.89 -3.80
C SER A 476 -33.06 -39.72 -4.11
N GLU A 477 -33.51 -38.54 -4.56
CA GLU A 477 -34.87 -38.30 -5.05
C GLU A 477 -35.16 -38.99 -6.41
N GLN A 478 -34.13 -39.17 -7.24
CA GLN A 478 -34.23 -39.92 -8.50
C GLN A 478 -34.33 -41.44 -8.27
N ASP A 479 -33.58 -41.95 -7.30
CA ASP A 479 -33.61 -43.37 -6.92
C ASP A 479 -34.93 -43.73 -6.18
N GLN A 480 -35.47 -42.85 -5.34
CA GLN A 480 -36.79 -43.05 -4.70
C GLN A 480 -37.98 -42.99 -5.69
N LYS A 481 -37.85 -42.24 -6.79
CA LYS A 481 -38.84 -42.24 -7.88
C LYS A 481 -38.78 -43.49 -8.76
N ASN A 482 -37.64 -44.18 -8.81
CA ASN A 482 -37.49 -45.44 -9.54
C ASN A 482 -37.98 -46.67 -8.74
N GLU A 483 -37.98 -46.62 -7.41
CA GLU A 483 -38.50 -47.73 -6.58
C GLU A 483 -40.05 -47.76 -6.43
N SER A 484 -40.76 -46.72 -6.89
CA SER A 484 -42.22 -46.62 -6.73
C SER A 484 -43.05 -47.01 -7.97
N ASN A 485 -42.48 -47.68 -8.97
CA ASN A 485 -43.26 -48.24 -10.08
C ASN A 485 -42.73 -49.61 -10.61
N PRO A 486 -43.08 -50.74 -9.98
CA PRO A 486 -42.74 -52.06 -10.47
C PRO A 486 -43.83 -52.56 -11.44
N SER A 487 -43.95 -51.94 -12.62
CA SER A 487 -44.82 -52.51 -13.67
C SER A 487 -44.52 -51.94 -15.06
N ALA A 488 -43.49 -52.48 -15.74
CA ALA A 488 -43.44 -52.52 -17.21
C ALA A 488 -42.37 -53.45 -17.83
N GLU A 489 -41.60 -54.25 -17.08
CA GLU A 489 -40.70 -55.25 -17.67
C GLU A 489 -41.36 -56.63 -17.79
N GLU A 490 -42.39 -56.73 -18.62
CA GLU A 490 -42.83 -58.02 -19.17
C GLU A 490 -43.73 -57.77 -20.37
N LYS A 491 -43.11 -57.46 -21.52
CA LYS A 491 -43.58 -57.77 -22.89
C LYS A 491 -42.78 -56.94 -23.90
N LYS A 492 -41.75 -57.55 -24.48
CA LYS A 492 -41.53 -57.64 -25.94
C LYS A 492 -40.13 -58.20 -26.20
N SER A 493 -40.03 -59.51 -26.09
CA SER A 493 -39.13 -60.28 -26.93
C SER A 493 -40.00 -60.95 -27.99
N GLN A 494 -40.06 -60.40 -29.20
CA GLN A 494 -40.31 -61.17 -30.42
C GLN A 494 -40.05 -60.31 -31.67
N GLU A 495 -39.18 -60.85 -32.52
CA GLU A 495 -39.10 -60.70 -33.98
C GLU A 495 -38.42 -59.47 -34.61
N ASN A 496 -37.10 -59.59 -34.71
CA ASN A 496 -36.29 -59.68 -35.95
C ASN A 496 -36.77 -59.05 -37.28
N LYS A 497 -35.82 -58.31 -37.88
CA LYS A 497 -35.45 -58.18 -39.31
C LYS A 497 -36.39 -57.42 -40.25
N ASN A 498 -35.95 -56.24 -40.72
CA ASN A 498 -35.40 -56.12 -42.08
C ASN A 498 -34.76 -54.75 -42.37
N GLU A 499 -33.92 -54.77 -43.40
CA GLU A 499 -32.95 -53.78 -43.85
C GLU A 499 -33.51 -52.50 -44.50
N GLN A 500 -32.62 -51.50 -44.50
CA GLN A 500 -32.28 -50.58 -45.61
C GLN A 500 -33.09 -49.29 -45.89
N SER A 501 -32.27 -48.28 -46.20
CA SER A 501 -32.49 -47.03 -46.96
C SER A 501 -32.74 -45.73 -46.17
N ASN A 502 -31.75 -44.84 -46.28
CA ASN A 502 -31.89 -43.37 -46.24
C ASN A 502 -32.28 -42.89 -47.67
N PRO A 503 -32.82 -41.67 -47.94
CA PRO A 503 -32.57 -40.43 -47.18
C PRO A 503 -33.75 -39.41 -47.05
N THR A 504 -33.46 -38.34 -46.29
CA THR A 504 -33.91 -36.91 -46.40
C THR A 504 -35.12 -36.37 -45.60
N ASP A 505 -34.82 -35.26 -44.90
CA ASP A 505 -35.63 -34.09 -44.49
C ASP A 505 -36.88 -34.33 -43.62
N GLN A 506 -37.04 -33.77 -42.42
CA GLN A 506 -37.02 -32.35 -42.07
C GLN A 506 -37.31 -32.18 -40.56
N GLN A 507 -36.80 -31.07 -40.00
CA GLN A 507 -37.27 -30.32 -38.82
C GLN A 507 -36.77 -30.69 -37.41
N ASN A 508 -35.75 -29.92 -37.01
CA ASN A 508 -35.55 -29.28 -35.71
C ASN A 508 -36.85 -28.98 -34.94
N GLN A 509 -36.89 -29.38 -33.66
CA GLN A 509 -36.85 -28.46 -32.52
C GLN A 509 -36.73 -29.29 -31.21
N ASP A 510 -36.07 -28.71 -30.20
CA ASP A 510 -35.95 -29.16 -28.81
C ASP A 510 -35.03 -30.34 -28.48
N LYS A 511 -33.71 -30.13 -28.64
CA LYS A 511 -32.68 -30.68 -27.72
C LYS A 511 -31.47 -29.74 -27.64
N GLN A 512 -31.62 -28.63 -26.91
CA GLN A 512 -30.48 -27.91 -26.33
C GLN A 512 -30.85 -27.54 -24.90
N GLY A 513 -30.20 -28.21 -23.94
CA GLY A 513 -30.34 -27.90 -22.52
C GLY A 513 -30.35 -29.14 -21.64
N GLN A 514 -29.28 -29.95 -21.66
CA GLN A 514 -29.00 -30.84 -20.52
C GLN A 514 -27.55 -31.37 -20.40
N ASP A 515 -26.67 -31.22 -21.40
CA ASP A 515 -25.30 -31.78 -21.32
C ASP A 515 -24.19 -30.75 -21.09
N LYS A 516 -24.31 -29.86 -20.09
CA LYS A 516 -23.20 -28.94 -19.71
C LYS A 516 -22.96 -28.76 -18.21
N GLN A 517 -23.40 -29.68 -17.36
CA GLN A 517 -23.27 -29.52 -15.90
C GLN A 517 -22.42 -30.57 -15.16
N ASP A 518 -21.81 -31.54 -15.85
CA ASP A 518 -21.19 -32.71 -15.19
C ASP A 518 -19.66 -32.82 -15.34
N GLN A 519 -18.95 -31.71 -15.64
CA GLN A 519 -17.48 -31.71 -15.80
C GLN A 519 -16.68 -30.74 -14.90
N SER A 520 -17.31 -30.01 -13.96
CA SER A 520 -16.63 -28.98 -13.15
C SER A 520 -16.12 -29.41 -11.76
N ALA A 521 -16.66 -30.48 -11.16
CA ALA A 521 -16.35 -30.84 -9.77
C ALA A 521 -14.89 -31.31 -9.47
N PRO A 522 -14.18 -32.06 -10.36
CA PRO A 522 -12.83 -32.53 -10.06
C PRO A 522 -11.79 -31.40 -9.98
N ASP A 523 -11.99 -30.33 -10.76
CA ASP A 523 -11.06 -29.21 -10.88
C ASP A 523 -11.16 -28.25 -9.69
N GLU A 524 -12.35 -28.15 -9.08
CA GLU A 524 -12.61 -27.28 -7.92
C GLU A 524 -12.08 -27.90 -6.62
N GLN A 525 -12.26 -29.22 -6.44
CA GLN A 525 -11.71 -29.93 -5.27
C GLN A 525 -10.17 -29.93 -5.25
N GLN A 526 -9.53 -30.00 -6.42
CA GLN A 526 -8.07 -29.92 -6.50
C GLN A 526 -7.56 -28.53 -6.15
N LYS A 527 -8.24 -27.47 -6.61
CA LYS A 527 -7.91 -26.08 -6.24
C LYS A 527 -8.00 -25.83 -4.73
N LEU A 528 -9.03 -26.35 -4.05
CA LEU A 528 -9.14 -26.22 -2.60
C LEU A 528 -7.97 -26.89 -1.85
N LYS A 529 -7.51 -28.03 -2.35
CA LYS A 529 -6.33 -28.73 -1.78
C LYS A 529 -5.05 -27.94 -2.00
N ASP A 530 -4.87 -27.40 -3.20
CA ASP A 530 -3.68 -26.61 -3.55
C ASP A 530 -3.65 -25.30 -2.75
N GLU A 531 -4.80 -24.62 -2.57
CA GLU A 531 -4.93 -23.44 -1.69
C GLU A 531 -4.62 -23.81 -0.24
N GLN A 532 -5.16 -24.91 0.29
CA GLN A 532 -4.84 -25.36 1.67
C GLN A 532 -3.36 -25.67 1.84
N GLU A 533 -2.73 -26.33 0.86
CA GLU A 533 -1.30 -26.68 0.93
C GLU A 533 -0.41 -25.44 0.94
N LYS A 534 -0.77 -24.39 0.19
CA LYS A 534 -0.08 -23.09 0.26
C LYS A 534 -0.22 -22.44 1.63
N ILE A 535 -1.41 -22.45 2.22
CA ILE A 535 -1.63 -21.90 3.57
C ILE A 535 -0.78 -22.63 4.61
N ASN A 536 -0.69 -23.96 4.54
CA ASN A 536 0.17 -24.74 5.43
C ASN A 536 1.65 -24.33 5.26
N GLN A 537 2.14 -24.18 4.03
CA GLN A 537 3.52 -23.74 3.77
C GLN A 537 3.79 -22.32 4.25
N GLU A 538 2.84 -21.39 4.08
CA GLU A 538 2.97 -20.02 4.58
C GLU A 538 2.99 -20.02 6.13
N PHE A 539 2.22 -20.88 6.79
CA PHE A 539 2.25 -21.02 8.25
C PHE A 539 3.57 -21.62 8.76
N ASP A 540 4.11 -22.65 8.09
CA ASP A 540 5.43 -23.22 8.43
C ASP A 540 6.53 -22.14 8.38
N LYS A 541 6.48 -21.23 7.39
CA LYS A 541 7.40 -20.08 7.31
C LYS A 541 7.23 -19.09 8.47
N ILE A 542 6.00 -18.87 8.93
CA ILE A 542 5.73 -18.02 10.12
C ILE A 542 6.32 -18.68 11.36
N GLU A 543 6.23 -20.01 11.49
CA GLU A 543 6.88 -20.73 12.58
C GLU A 543 8.41 -20.53 12.52
N GLU A 544 9.05 -20.74 11.38
CA GLU A 544 10.49 -20.48 11.24
C GLU A 544 10.89 -19.05 11.63
N LYS A 545 10.09 -18.05 11.22
CA LYS A 545 10.32 -16.64 11.57
C LYS A 545 10.16 -16.37 13.07
N LEU A 546 9.17 -16.97 13.72
CA LEU A 546 8.97 -16.86 15.18
C LEU A 546 10.11 -17.50 15.99
N ASP A 547 10.68 -18.61 15.50
CA ASP A 547 11.88 -19.21 16.11
C ASP A 547 13.11 -18.31 15.95
N GLU A 548 13.24 -17.63 14.81
CA GLU A 548 14.29 -16.64 14.58
C GLU A 548 14.13 -15.43 15.51
N ILE A 549 12.91 -14.90 15.66
CA ILE A 549 12.58 -13.85 16.62
C ILE A 549 12.98 -14.27 18.03
N GLY A 550 12.70 -15.51 18.42
CA GLY A 550 13.12 -16.06 19.72
C GLY A 550 14.64 -15.99 19.92
N LYS A 551 15.43 -16.36 18.92
CA LYS A 551 16.91 -16.28 18.97
C LYS A 551 17.40 -14.83 19.04
N LYS A 552 16.83 -13.92 18.22
CA LYS A 552 17.18 -12.49 18.27
C LYS A 552 16.84 -11.88 19.64
N ASN A 553 15.72 -12.30 20.23
CA ASN A 553 15.30 -11.87 21.57
C ASN A 553 16.25 -12.38 22.66
N GLU A 554 16.82 -13.58 22.53
CA GLU A 554 17.86 -14.11 23.43
C GLU A 554 19.20 -13.35 23.33
N GLU A 555 19.49 -12.73 22.18
CA GLU A 555 20.69 -11.90 21.96
C GLU A 555 20.58 -10.47 22.53
N LEU A 556 19.39 -10.07 23.00
CA LEU A 556 19.19 -8.79 23.69
C LEU A 556 19.88 -8.82 25.06
N GLU A 557 20.38 -7.65 25.50
CA GLU A 557 20.86 -7.52 26.89
C GLU A 557 19.76 -7.85 27.90
N ARG A 558 18.50 -7.59 27.52
CA ARG A 558 17.30 -7.93 28.28
C ARG A 558 16.25 -8.54 27.35
N PRO A 559 16.17 -9.88 27.30
CA PRO A 559 15.14 -10.57 26.54
C PRO A 559 13.75 -10.12 26.99
N LYS A 560 12.88 -9.85 26.02
CA LYS A 560 11.46 -9.56 26.27
C LYS A 560 10.73 -10.86 26.58
N ASP A 561 9.71 -10.78 27.43
CA ASP A 561 8.77 -11.89 27.58
C ASP A 561 7.84 -11.92 26.37
N LEU A 562 8.07 -12.89 25.49
CA LEU A 562 7.25 -13.15 24.30
C LEU A 562 6.16 -14.21 24.57
N GLY A 563 5.97 -14.60 25.84
CA GLY A 563 5.05 -15.66 26.25
C GLY A 563 5.42 -17.04 25.71
N ASN A 564 4.58 -18.03 26.02
CA ASN A 564 4.71 -19.37 25.46
C ASN A 564 3.61 -19.63 24.43
N GLN A 565 3.99 -19.54 23.16
CA GLN A 565 3.07 -19.71 22.03
C GLN A 565 3.13 -21.11 21.42
N GLU A 566 3.98 -22.00 21.95
CA GLU A 566 4.22 -23.33 21.36
C GLU A 566 2.94 -24.17 21.27
N GLN A 567 2.10 -24.09 22.30
CA GLN A 567 0.83 -24.81 22.31
C GLN A 567 -0.13 -24.29 21.23
N GLN A 568 -0.16 -22.98 20.98
CA GLN A 568 -1.01 -22.38 19.95
C GLN A 568 -0.52 -22.76 18.55
N ARG A 569 0.80 -22.78 18.35
CA ARG A 569 1.45 -23.21 17.10
C ARG A 569 1.09 -24.65 16.77
N GLU A 570 1.27 -25.56 17.72
CA GLU A 570 0.87 -26.97 17.58
C GLU A 570 -0.63 -27.11 17.26
N ASP A 571 -1.48 -26.36 17.98
CA ASP A 571 -2.93 -26.40 17.82
C ASP A 571 -3.41 -25.87 16.46
N ILE A 572 -2.76 -24.84 15.92
CA ILE A 572 -3.03 -24.30 14.57
C ILE A 572 -2.56 -25.32 13.53
N GLN A 573 -1.32 -25.81 13.67
CA GLN A 573 -0.72 -26.75 12.73
C GLN A 573 -1.50 -28.06 12.66
N GLN A 574 -2.04 -28.53 13.80
CA GLN A 574 -2.95 -29.67 13.83
C GLN A 574 -4.23 -29.40 13.02
N ASP A 575 -4.88 -28.24 13.21
CA ASP A 575 -6.11 -27.91 12.50
C ASP A 575 -5.88 -27.72 10.99
N LEU A 576 -4.75 -27.13 10.59
CA LEU A 576 -4.32 -27.01 9.19
C LEU A 576 -4.13 -28.39 8.54
N ASN A 577 -3.44 -29.30 9.24
CA ASN A 577 -3.21 -30.67 8.76
C ASN A 577 -4.50 -31.51 8.71
N ASP A 578 -5.36 -31.39 9.72
CA ASP A 578 -6.67 -32.03 9.75
C ASP A 578 -7.55 -31.54 8.58
N SER A 579 -7.53 -30.23 8.30
CA SER A 579 -8.21 -29.65 7.13
C SER A 579 -7.71 -30.27 5.83
N LYS A 580 -6.38 -30.31 5.62
CA LYS A 580 -5.75 -30.91 4.44
C LYS A 580 -6.16 -32.38 4.26
N GLN A 581 -6.16 -33.17 5.34
CA GLN A 581 -6.62 -34.56 5.29
C GLN A 581 -8.10 -34.70 4.98
N ASN A 582 -8.95 -33.82 5.54
CA ASN A 582 -10.38 -33.84 5.28
C ASN A 582 -10.70 -33.47 3.82
N LEU A 583 -10.01 -32.50 3.23
CA LEU A 583 -10.12 -32.18 1.80
C LEU A 583 -9.67 -33.35 0.92
N GLN A 584 -8.63 -34.10 1.31
CA GLN A 584 -8.21 -35.32 0.61
C GLN A 584 -9.27 -36.41 0.66
N LYS A 585 -9.97 -36.54 1.79
CA LYS A 585 -11.08 -37.48 1.99
C LYS A 585 -12.43 -36.96 1.46
N GLN A 586 -12.46 -35.80 0.80
CA GLN A 586 -13.70 -35.13 0.33
C GLN A 586 -14.71 -34.82 1.45
N GLN A 587 -14.23 -34.62 2.68
CA GLN A 587 -15.05 -34.26 3.84
C GLN A 587 -15.10 -32.74 4.01
N ASN A 588 -15.66 -32.06 3.02
CA ASN A 588 -15.60 -30.60 2.89
C ASN A 588 -16.22 -29.85 4.10
N LYS A 589 -17.33 -30.32 4.68
CA LYS A 589 -17.88 -29.72 5.93
C LYS A 589 -16.98 -29.86 7.15
N GLN A 590 -16.15 -30.91 7.22
CA GLN A 590 -15.20 -31.09 8.32
C GLN A 590 -13.92 -30.26 8.09
N ALA A 591 -13.45 -30.21 6.83
CA ALA A 591 -12.35 -29.35 6.42
C ALA A 591 -12.65 -27.88 6.74
N SER A 592 -13.81 -27.38 6.32
CA SER A 592 -14.22 -25.99 6.59
C SER A 592 -14.27 -25.64 8.08
N LYS A 593 -14.78 -26.54 8.94
CA LYS A 593 -14.76 -26.32 10.40
C LYS A 593 -13.34 -26.20 10.94
N LYS A 594 -12.42 -27.03 10.46
CA LYS A 594 -11.01 -27.00 10.83
C LYS A 594 -10.32 -25.75 10.29
N GLN A 595 -10.69 -25.30 9.10
CA GLN A 595 -10.24 -24.04 8.52
C GLN A 595 -10.65 -22.84 9.38
N LYS A 596 -11.93 -22.73 9.77
CA LYS A 596 -12.40 -21.69 10.71
C LYS A 596 -11.71 -21.74 12.07
N SER A 597 -11.50 -22.94 12.62
CA SER A 597 -10.79 -23.14 13.88
C SER A 597 -9.34 -22.61 13.80
N ALA A 598 -8.62 -22.98 12.73
CA ALA A 598 -7.27 -22.47 12.48
C ALA A 598 -7.26 -20.94 12.29
N ALA A 599 -8.18 -20.39 11.49
CA ALA A 599 -8.35 -18.94 11.30
C ALA A 599 -8.53 -18.18 12.62
N GLN A 600 -9.41 -18.69 13.49
CA GLN A 600 -9.66 -18.08 14.79
C GLN A 600 -8.42 -18.16 15.70
N LYS A 601 -7.77 -19.32 15.78
CA LYS A 601 -6.56 -19.50 16.61
C LYS A 601 -5.39 -18.63 16.14
N MET A 602 -5.24 -18.40 14.83
CA MET A 602 -4.23 -17.50 14.29
C MET A 602 -4.50 -16.03 14.69
N LYS A 603 -5.76 -15.59 14.64
CA LYS A 603 -6.15 -14.26 15.14
C LYS A 603 -5.93 -14.13 16.64
N GLU A 604 -6.27 -15.15 17.42
CA GLU A 604 -6.04 -15.21 18.87
C GLU A 604 -4.55 -15.12 19.20
N MET A 605 -3.71 -15.87 18.48
CA MET A 605 -2.25 -15.84 18.62
C MET A 605 -1.70 -14.45 18.32
N ALA A 606 -2.10 -13.82 17.21
CA ALA A 606 -1.68 -12.46 16.88
C ALA A 606 -2.12 -11.43 17.95
N GLN A 607 -3.36 -11.53 18.47
CA GLN A 607 -3.84 -10.68 19.54
C GLN A 607 -3.12 -10.90 20.87
N GLU A 608 -2.75 -12.14 21.18
CA GLU A 608 -1.98 -12.47 22.36
C GLU A 608 -0.57 -11.91 22.27
N MET A 609 0.11 -12.01 21.11
CA MET A 609 1.41 -11.37 20.89
C MET A 609 1.32 -9.86 21.14
N GLN A 610 0.30 -9.21 20.58
CA GLN A 610 0.08 -7.77 20.76
C GLN A 610 -0.14 -7.42 22.24
N SER A 611 -0.91 -8.24 22.95
CA SER A 611 -1.20 -8.05 24.37
C SER A 611 0.04 -8.27 25.23
N GLN A 612 0.85 -9.29 24.92
CA GLN A 612 2.11 -9.57 25.61
C GLN A 612 3.13 -8.45 25.38
N MET A 613 3.22 -7.91 24.15
CA MET A 613 4.07 -6.76 23.85
C MET A 613 3.68 -5.54 24.70
N GLN A 614 2.39 -5.23 24.79
CA GLN A 614 1.89 -4.14 25.65
C GLN A 614 2.14 -4.39 27.14
N ASN A 615 1.94 -5.62 27.62
CA ASN A 615 2.18 -5.98 29.01
C ASN A 615 3.66 -5.90 29.37
N GLY A 616 4.54 -6.44 28.51
CA GLY A 616 5.99 -6.40 28.70
C GLY A 616 6.51 -4.96 28.73
N GLN A 617 5.96 -4.06 27.90
CA GLN A 617 6.27 -2.63 27.98
C GLN A 617 5.83 -2.01 29.30
N MET A 618 4.63 -2.32 29.77
CA MET A 618 4.15 -1.82 31.06
C MET A 618 5.01 -2.32 32.22
N GLU A 619 5.42 -3.59 32.21
CA GLU A 619 6.33 -4.15 33.21
C GLU A 619 7.70 -3.47 33.17
N GLN A 620 8.30 -3.35 31.97
CA GLN A 620 9.56 -2.63 31.78
C GLN A 620 9.47 -1.19 32.31
N MET A 621 8.36 -0.50 32.03
CA MET A 621 8.14 0.87 32.50
C MET A 621 7.98 0.95 34.03
N GLN A 622 7.38 -0.06 34.67
CA GLN A 622 7.31 -0.14 36.14
C GLN A 622 8.69 -0.42 36.75
N GLU A 623 9.47 -1.32 36.17
CA GLU A 623 10.84 -1.61 36.60
C GLU A 623 11.75 -0.40 36.46
N ASP A 624 11.68 0.30 35.33
CA ASP A 624 12.44 1.51 35.08
C ASP A 624 12.06 2.62 36.05
N MET A 625 10.77 2.74 36.40
CA MET A 625 10.31 3.67 37.43
C MET A 625 10.84 3.33 38.83
N ALA A 626 10.92 2.04 39.18
CA ALA A 626 11.53 1.59 40.43
C ALA A 626 13.03 1.89 40.46
N ALA A 627 13.74 1.62 39.36
CA ALA A 627 15.15 1.94 39.19
C ALA A 627 15.42 3.45 39.27
N LEU A 628 14.59 4.28 38.62
CA LEU A 628 14.63 5.74 38.70
C LEU A 628 14.55 6.24 40.14
N ARG A 629 13.64 5.66 40.96
CA ARG A 629 13.50 6.02 42.38
C ARG A 629 14.73 5.68 43.19
N GLN A 630 15.29 4.48 42.99
CA GLN A 630 16.48 4.03 43.69
C GLN A 630 17.70 4.88 43.32
N LEU A 631 17.86 5.20 42.04
CA LEU A 631 18.95 6.05 41.55
C LEU A 631 18.83 7.48 42.06
N LEU A 632 17.61 8.02 42.09
CA LEU A 632 17.34 9.32 42.70
C LEU A 632 17.72 9.35 44.18
N GLU A 633 17.39 8.32 44.96
CA GLU A 633 17.77 8.22 46.38
C GLU A 633 19.29 8.14 46.56
N ASN A 634 19.98 7.36 45.72
CA ASN A 634 21.44 7.25 45.75
C ASN A 634 22.14 8.56 45.37
N LEU A 635 21.64 9.28 44.35
CA LEU A 635 22.19 10.57 43.94
C LEU A 635 21.99 11.67 44.99
N ILE A 636 20.81 11.70 45.64
CA ILE A 636 20.54 12.61 46.76
C ILE A 636 21.45 12.28 47.94
N GLY A 637 21.64 11.00 48.26
CA GLY A 637 22.56 10.58 49.32
C GLY A 637 23.99 11.04 49.03
N MET A 638 24.47 10.80 47.81
CA MET A 638 25.80 11.20 47.38
C MET A 638 25.99 12.72 47.39
N SER A 639 24.98 13.51 46.99
CA SER A 639 25.09 14.97 47.02
C SER A 639 25.26 15.49 48.45
N PHE A 640 24.57 14.93 49.44
CA PHE A 640 24.78 15.29 50.84
C PHE A 640 26.18 14.89 51.35
N GLU A 641 26.69 13.72 50.97
CA GLU A 641 28.04 13.31 51.35
C GLU A 641 29.12 14.20 50.70
N GLN A 642 28.94 14.57 49.43
CA GLN A 642 29.82 15.48 48.71
C GLN A 642 29.80 16.90 49.32
N GLU A 643 28.64 17.38 49.77
CA GLU A 643 28.49 18.64 50.49
C GLU A 643 29.23 18.62 51.84
N ASP A 644 29.10 17.53 52.63
CA ASP A 644 29.84 17.39 53.90
C ASP A 644 31.36 17.40 53.68
N VAL A 645 31.84 16.61 52.72
CA VAL A 645 33.28 16.54 52.40
C VAL A 645 33.80 17.89 51.90
N MET A 646 33.08 18.57 51.01
CA MET A 646 33.42 19.90 50.52
C MET A 646 33.50 20.93 51.67
N ASN A 647 32.50 20.98 52.53
CA ASN A 647 32.46 21.90 53.67
C ASN A 647 33.59 21.63 54.68
N ARG A 648 33.92 20.35 54.93
CA ARG A 648 34.98 19.98 55.85
C ARG A 648 36.36 20.26 55.27
N ILE A 649 36.57 20.01 53.97
CA ILE A 649 37.82 20.31 53.26
C ILE A 649 38.09 21.82 53.25
N GLY A 650 37.09 22.64 52.91
CA GLY A 650 37.25 24.10 52.89
C GLY A 650 37.60 24.72 54.25
N ASN A 651 37.25 24.05 55.35
CA ASN A 651 37.52 24.49 56.72
C ASN A 651 38.73 23.81 57.38
N THR A 652 39.42 22.91 56.68
CA THR A 652 40.55 22.13 57.22
C THR A 652 41.87 22.59 56.61
N ASP A 653 42.87 22.85 57.45
CA ASP A 653 44.20 23.21 56.97
C ASP A 653 44.85 22.04 56.22
N ALA A 654 45.34 22.31 55.01
CA ALA A 654 45.88 21.32 54.08
C ALA A 654 47.13 20.60 54.59
N SER A 655 47.80 21.11 55.63
CA SER A 655 48.97 20.48 56.26
C SER A 655 48.61 19.36 57.24
N THR A 656 47.34 19.26 57.65
CA THR A 656 46.92 18.40 58.77
C THR A 656 46.62 16.95 58.35
N PRO A 657 46.77 15.96 59.26
CA PRO A 657 46.35 14.58 58.99
C PRO A 657 44.84 14.44 58.70
N SER A 658 44.02 15.31 59.28
CA SER A 658 42.58 15.34 59.03
C SER A 658 42.26 15.67 57.57
N PHE A 659 43.07 16.50 56.91
CA PHE A 659 42.92 16.76 55.47
C PHE A 659 43.10 15.49 54.65
N VAL A 660 44.12 14.67 54.97
CA VAL A 660 44.36 13.38 54.27
C VAL A 660 43.18 12.43 54.43
N ALA A 661 42.56 12.37 55.61
CA ALA A 661 41.36 11.57 55.84
C ALA A 661 40.16 12.06 54.99
N LEU A 662 40.00 13.39 54.83
CA LEU A 662 38.96 13.96 53.98
C LEU A 662 39.20 13.70 52.48
N VAL A 663 40.47 13.71 52.03
CA VAL A 663 40.81 13.30 50.66
C VAL A 663 40.50 11.82 50.44
N GLN A 664 40.72 10.96 51.45
CA GLN A 664 40.30 9.55 51.38
C GLN A 664 38.78 9.41 51.32
N ASP A 665 38.02 10.24 52.03
CA ASP A 665 36.56 10.25 51.93
C ASP A 665 36.09 10.74 50.54
N GLN A 666 36.77 11.72 49.93
CA GLN A 666 36.52 12.11 48.53
C GLN A 666 36.83 10.96 47.54
N TYR A 667 37.86 10.16 47.80
CA TYR A 667 38.15 8.95 47.01
C TYR A 667 37.03 7.92 47.12
N LYS A 668 36.53 7.66 48.34
CA LYS A 668 35.38 6.77 48.54
C LYS A 668 34.14 7.27 47.82
N LEU A 669 33.90 8.58 47.79
CA LEU A 669 32.79 9.17 47.04
C LEU A 669 32.91 8.92 45.55
N LYS A 670 34.11 9.06 44.99
CA LYS A 670 34.38 8.71 43.59
C LYS A 670 34.10 7.23 43.32
N ASP A 671 34.55 6.33 44.19
CA ASP A 671 34.35 4.89 44.02
C ASP A 671 32.87 4.50 44.18
N ASN A 672 32.15 5.10 45.14
CA ASN A 672 30.71 4.92 45.32
C ASN A 672 29.93 5.44 44.10
N PHE A 673 30.34 6.59 43.54
CA PHE A 673 29.73 7.12 42.33
C PHE A 673 29.92 6.19 41.14
N SER A 674 31.03 5.44 41.04
CA SER A 674 31.20 4.44 39.98
C SER A 674 30.06 3.41 39.95
N LEU A 675 29.53 3.00 41.11
CA LEU A 675 28.39 2.07 41.17
C LEU A 675 27.07 2.75 40.76
N ILE A 676 26.93 4.05 41.06
CA ILE A 676 25.79 4.86 40.64
C ILE A 676 25.86 5.13 39.13
N GLU A 677 27.05 5.41 38.59
CA GLU A 677 27.37 5.54 37.16
C GLU A 677 26.92 4.30 36.39
N ASP A 678 27.37 3.11 36.78
CA ASP A 678 26.97 1.85 36.12
C ASP A 678 25.45 1.68 36.10
N SER A 679 24.79 2.03 37.21
CA SER A 679 23.33 1.95 37.34
C SER A 679 22.61 3.01 36.50
N LEU A 680 23.15 4.23 36.42
CA LEU A 680 22.63 5.32 35.60
C LEU A 680 22.80 5.03 34.12
N GLN A 681 23.92 4.44 33.71
CA GLN A 681 24.17 3.99 32.34
C GLN A 681 23.23 2.84 31.96
N ALA A 682 23.06 1.86 32.84
CA ALA A 682 22.10 0.77 32.61
C ALA A 682 20.65 1.26 32.54
N LEU A 683 20.31 2.34 33.25
CA LEU A 683 19.00 2.97 33.14
C LEU A 683 18.89 3.85 31.88
N SER A 684 19.92 4.61 31.53
CA SER A 684 19.93 5.44 30.33
C SER A 684 19.79 4.59 29.07
N LYS A 685 20.36 3.38 29.02
CA LYS A 685 20.10 2.41 27.96
C LYS A 685 18.62 2.03 27.77
N ARG A 686 17.82 2.06 28.85
CA ARG A 686 16.40 1.65 28.84
C ARG A 686 15.44 2.80 28.66
N VAL A 687 15.70 3.91 29.37
CA VAL A 687 14.89 5.11 29.31
C VAL A 687 15.52 6.06 28.32
N VAL A 688 15.05 5.94 27.09
CA VAL A 688 15.61 6.64 25.94
C VAL A 688 15.66 8.16 26.13
N GLN A 689 14.63 8.75 26.75
CA GLN A 689 14.49 10.20 26.85
C GLN A 689 15.52 10.87 27.77
N ILE A 690 16.18 10.10 28.65
CA ILE A 690 17.12 10.66 29.63
C ILE A 690 18.59 10.56 29.20
N GLU A 691 18.84 9.97 28.04
CA GLU A 691 20.15 9.52 27.58
C GLU A 691 21.27 10.54 27.58
N SER A 692 21.18 11.50 26.66
CA SER A 692 22.23 12.46 26.36
C SER A 692 22.51 13.28 27.60
N PHE A 693 21.45 13.62 28.34
CA PHE A 693 21.57 14.27 29.62
C PHE A 693 22.27 13.41 30.68
N VAL A 694 21.92 12.13 30.84
CA VAL A 694 22.61 11.24 31.80
C VAL A 694 24.09 11.10 31.44
N ASN A 695 24.41 10.80 30.18
CA ASN A 695 25.79 10.58 29.73
C ASN A 695 26.64 11.85 29.89
N GLU A 696 26.14 13.00 29.44
CA GLU A 696 26.82 14.29 29.58
C GLU A 696 27.11 14.60 31.05
N LYS A 697 26.09 14.49 31.93
CA LYS A 697 26.25 14.83 33.35
C LYS A 697 27.10 13.82 34.11
N VAL A 698 26.98 12.52 33.84
CA VAL A 698 27.82 11.48 34.45
C VAL A 698 29.28 11.68 34.07
N THR A 699 29.57 11.95 32.79
CA THR A 699 30.92 12.27 32.31
C THR A 699 31.46 13.52 32.98
N ALA A 700 30.64 14.58 33.08
CA ALA A 700 31.03 15.81 33.77
C ALA A 700 31.29 15.60 35.27
N VAL A 701 30.52 14.76 35.96
CA VAL A 701 30.79 14.39 37.36
C VAL A 701 32.13 13.67 37.47
N LYS A 702 32.38 12.67 36.62
CA LYS A 702 33.61 11.86 36.62
C LYS A 702 34.86 12.69 36.33
N GLU A 703 34.77 13.59 35.36
CA GLU A 703 35.85 14.54 35.04
C GLU A 703 36.16 15.43 36.24
N ASN A 704 35.14 16.07 36.83
CA ASN A 704 35.33 16.96 37.97
C ASN A 704 35.81 16.22 39.23
N MET A 705 35.38 14.98 39.46
CA MET A 705 35.91 14.13 40.54
C MET A 705 37.38 13.82 40.37
N THR A 706 37.79 13.48 39.14
CA THR A 706 39.18 13.13 38.83
C THR A 706 40.09 14.35 38.99
N ILE A 707 39.75 15.47 38.35
CA ILE A 707 40.51 16.72 38.43
C ILE A 707 40.51 17.26 39.87
N GLY A 708 39.37 17.18 40.56
CA GLY A 708 39.23 17.60 41.95
C GLY A 708 40.15 16.82 42.88
N LEU A 709 40.23 15.50 42.74
CA LEU A 709 41.12 14.65 43.51
C LEU A 709 42.61 14.96 43.24
N GLU A 710 43.03 15.11 41.98
CA GLU A 710 44.39 15.51 41.64
C GLU A 710 44.77 16.85 42.31
N ARG A 711 43.86 17.83 42.30
CA ARG A 711 44.05 19.12 42.96
C ARG A 711 44.13 18.99 44.48
N LEU A 712 43.35 18.09 45.08
CA LEU A 712 43.39 17.81 46.52
C LEU A 712 44.69 17.12 46.94
N GLU A 713 45.19 16.19 46.13
CA GLU A 713 46.51 15.56 46.33
C GLU A 713 47.65 16.58 46.28
N ASP A 714 47.55 17.53 45.34
CA ASP A 714 48.41 18.70 45.20
C ASP A 714 48.20 19.75 46.32
N ARG A 715 47.23 19.55 47.22
CA ARG A 715 46.83 20.48 48.29
C ARG A 715 46.32 21.84 47.80
N LYS A 716 45.84 21.91 46.55
CA LYS A 716 45.22 23.09 45.96
C LYS A 716 43.73 23.14 46.32
N VAL A 717 43.42 23.57 47.54
CA VAL A 717 42.07 23.49 48.13
C VAL A 717 41.04 24.36 47.41
N GLU A 718 41.36 25.62 47.09
CA GLU A 718 40.41 26.51 46.40
C GLU A 718 39.95 25.97 45.04
N PRO A 719 40.84 25.63 44.08
CA PRO A 719 40.42 25.11 42.79
C PRO A 719 39.81 23.70 42.89
N ALA A 720 40.13 22.91 43.93
CA ALA A 720 39.43 21.65 44.19
C ALA A 720 37.99 21.88 44.67
N THR A 721 37.76 22.91 45.50
CA THR A 721 36.42 23.29 45.97
C THR A 721 35.52 23.67 44.79
N ASP A 722 36.05 24.36 43.78
CA ASP A 722 35.31 24.68 42.55
C ASP A 722 34.87 23.41 41.80
N ASN A 723 35.73 22.40 41.71
CA ASN A 723 35.36 21.11 41.12
C ASN A 723 34.30 20.40 41.97
N GLN A 724 34.41 20.43 43.30
CA GLN A 724 33.40 19.87 44.21
C GLN A 724 32.03 20.54 44.04
N GLN A 725 31.98 21.86 43.81
CA GLN A 725 30.73 22.56 43.49
C GLN A 725 30.15 22.13 42.14
N ARG A 726 30.98 21.95 41.11
CA ARG A 726 30.53 21.44 39.81
C ARG A 726 29.98 20.01 39.91
N ILE A 727 30.60 19.16 40.72
CA ILE A 727 30.07 17.81 41.04
C ILE A 727 28.67 17.95 41.64
N MET A 728 28.49 18.82 42.64
CA MET A 728 27.17 19.07 43.25
C MET A 728 26.14 19.55 42.23
N THR A 729 26.50 20.47 41.34
CA THR A 729 25.60 20.94 40.27
C THR A 729 25.15 19.79 39.38
N ASN A 730 26.09 19.01 38.82
CA ASN A 730 25.75 17.93 37.89
C ASN A 730 24.97 16.79 38.56
N VAL A 731 25.25 16.46 39.83
CA VAL A 731 24.49 15.46 40.59
C VAL A 731 23.06 15.93 40.87
N ASN A 732 22.87 17.21 41.19
CA ASN A 732 21.54 17.78 41.39
C ASN A 732 20.75 17.89 40.08
N ASP A 733 21.41 18.24 38.99
CA ASP A 733 20.84 18.25 37.64
C ASP A 733 20.37 16.85 37.23
N LEU A 734 21.20 15.81 37.48
CA LEU A 734 20.81 14.41 37.32
C LEU A 734 19.59 14.07 38.17
N ALA A 735 19.58 14.41 39.46
CA ALA A 735 18.45 14.14 40.34
C ALA A 735 17.15 14.83 39.87
N LEU A 736 17.24 16.08 39.41
CA LEU A 736 16.11 16.82 38.87
C LEU A 736 15.55 16.15 37.62
N MET A 737 16.42 15.85 36.65
CA MET A 737 16.01 15.24 35.41
C MET A 737 15.40 13.84 35.64
N LEU A 738 16.00 13.00 36.49
CA LEU A 738 15.42 11.69 36.82
C LEU A 738 14.04 11.82 37.50
N SER A 739 13.84 12.86 38.31
CA SER A 739 12.53 13.17 38.89
C SER A 739 11.51 13.58 37.82
N GLU A 740 11.90 14.42 36.86
CA GLU A 740 11.05 14.84 35.74
C GLU A 740 10.70 13.67 34.82
N ALA A 741 11.69 12.85 34.46
CA ALA A 741 11.51 11.64 33.67
C ALA A 741 10.58 10.64 34.37
N MET A 742 10.75 10.44 35.69
CA MET A 742 9.83 9.62 36.48
C MET A 742 8.41 10.19 36.48
N GLN A 743 8.26 11.51 36.56
CA GLN A 743 6.95 12.17 36.51
C GLN A 743 6.29 12.01 35.13
N GLN A 744 7.05 12.16 34.05
CA GLN A 744 6.58 11.94 32.68
C GLN A 744 6.15 10.48 32.47
N MET A 745 6.96 9.53 32.94
CA MET A 745 6.64 8.10 32.91
C MET A 745 5.35 7.81 33.69
N GLN A 746 5.15 8.40 34.87
CA GLN A 746 3.89 8.29 35.63
C GLN A 746 2.68 8.84 34.84
N GLN A 747 2.83 9.97 34.15
CA GLN A 747 1.76 10.56 33.34
C GLN A 747 1.41 9.71 32.11
N GLN A 748 2.42 9.14 31.46
CA GLN A 748 2.25 8.22 30.34
C GLN A 748 1.51 6.96 30.79
N MET A 749 1.88 6.39 31.95
CA MET A 749 1.21 5.23 32.55
C MET A 749 -0.27 5.52 32.84
N ALA A 750 -0.54 6.70 33.41
CA ALA A 750 -1.89 7.13 33.73
C ALA A 750 -2.77 7.31 32.48
N SER A 751 -2.16 7.73 31.36
CA SER A 751 -2.83 7.96 30.08
C SER A 751 -3.10 6.65 29.33
N MET A 752 -2.17 5.69 29.37
CA MET A 752 -2.34 4.35 28.79
C MET A 752 -3.43 3.53 29.51
N MET A 753 -3.53 3.67 30.83
CA MET A 753 -4.60 3.05 31.64
C MET A 753 -6.00 3.63 31.40
N ALA A 754 -6.11 4.78 30.70
CA ALA A 754 -7.39 5.37 30.30
C ALA A 754 -7.83 4.94 28.89
N GLY A 755 -6.92 4.41 28.06
CA GLY A 755 -7.15 4.12 26.64
C GLY A 755 -7.70 2.72 26.32
N SER A 756 -7.61 1.76 27.23
CA SER A 756 -7.99 0.35 27.00
C SER A 756 -9.50 0.04 27.15
N GLN A 757 -10.38 1.05 27.05
CA GLN A 757 -11.85 0.89 27.10
C GLN A 757 -12.56 1.22 25.77
N MET A 758 -11.95 0.91 24.63
CA MET A 758 -12.61 0.98 23.32
C MET A 758 -12.62 -0.41 22.65
N CYS A 759 -13.54 -1.26 23.09
CA CYS A 759 -14.00 -2.42 22.33
C CYS A 759 -15.53 -2.38 22.31
N ASP A 760 -16.12 -2.43 21.11
CA ASP A 760 -17.53 -2.16 20.84
C ASP A 760 -18.52 -3.00 21.65
N ASN A 761 -19.16 -2.38 22.65
CA ASN A 761 -20.50 -2.77 23.11
C ASN A 761 -21.19 -1.57 23.83
N PRO A 762 -22.34 -1.05 23.35
CA PRO A 762 -22.99 0.08 23.98
C PRO A 762 -23.82 -0.40 25.20
N GLY A 763 -23.21 -0.33 26.39
CA GLY A 763 -23.95 -0.52 27.64
C GLY A 763 -23.10 -1.00 28.81
N GLY A 764 -22.33 -0.10 29.42
CA GLY A 764 -21.60 -0.41 30.66
C GLY A 764 -20.58 0.66 31.05
N THR A 765 -21.04 1.83 31.48
CA THR A 765 -20.14 2.83 32.08
C THR A 765 -19.84 2.44 33.53
N GLY A 766 -18.59 2.04 33.78
CA GLY A 766 -18.04 1.89 35.13
C GLY A 766 -16.54 2.14 35.10
N ILE A 767 -16.14 3.37 35.41
CA ILE A 767 -14.75 3.68 35.76
C ILE A 767 -14.44 2.89 37.04
N GLN A 768 -13.34 2.12 37.10
CA GLN A 768 -12.85 1.45 38.32
C GLN A 768 -12.28 2.49 39.31
N LEU A 769 -13.15 3.36 39.81
CA LEU A 769 -12.89 4.31 40.91
C LEU A 769 -12.67 3.63 42.28
N PRO A 770 -13.34 2.51 42.62
CA PRO A 770 -13.24 1.91 43.95
C PRO A 770 -11.85 1.38 44.30
N ASP A 771 -11.15 0.74 43.36
CA ASP A 771 -9.86 0.08 43.65
C ASP A 771 -8.73 1.09 43.87
N LYS A 772 -8.71 2.20 43.11
CA LYS A 772 -7.75 3.30 43.34
C LYS A 772 -7.98 4.04 44.67
N MET A 773 -9.22 4.10 45.16
CA MET A 773 -9.53 4.65 46.49
C MET A 773 -9.16 3.69 47.62
N GLN A 774 -9.30 2.38 47.39
CA GLN A 774 -8.88 1.36 48.34
C GLN A 774 -7.37 1.38 48.56
N ASP A 775 -6.57 1.42 47.49
CA ASP A 775 -5.10 1.49 47.58
C ASP A 775 -4.64 2.77 48.29
N ALA A 776 -5.27 3.91 48.00
CA ALA A 776 -5.00 5.16 48.72
C ALA A 776 -5.38 5.07 50.21
N GLY A 777 -6.48 4.37 50.54
CA GLY A 777 -6.91 4.11 51.92
C GLY A 777 -5.91 3.24 52.69
N GLU A 778 -5.41 2.16 52.07
CA GLU A 778 -4.40 1.29 52.67
C GLU A 778 -3.08 2.01 52.92
N GLN A 779 -2.63 2.84 51.98
CA GLN A 779 -1.43 3.68 52.14
C GLN A 779 -1.57 4.71 53.27
N LEU A 780 -2.73 5.38 53.36
CA LEU A 780 -3.01 6.34 54.44
C LEU A 780 -3.10 5.64 55.81
N GLN A 781 -3.55 4.39 55.85
CA GLN A 781 -3.65 3.58 57.06
C GLN A 781 -2.27 3.12 57.56
N ASP A 782 -1.40 2.64 56.67
CA ASP A 782 0.01 2.32 56.99
C ASP A 782 0.76 3.57 57.49
N GLN A 783 0.56 4.70 56.83
CA GLN A 783 1.15 5.97 57.23
C GLN A 783 0.66 6.44 58.61
N MET A 784 -0.64 6.26 58.91
CA MET A 784 -1.20 6.59 60.23
C MET A 784 -0.65 5.68 61.33
N GLN A 785 -0.45 4.40 61.03
CA GLN A 785 0.09 3.43 61.98
C GLN A 785 1.54 3.77 62.33
N LYS A 786 2.35 4.14 61.33
CA LYS A 786 3.72 4.66 61.51
C LYS A 786 3.72 5.95 62.32
N MET A 787 2.87 6.91 61.97
CA MET A 787 2.75 8.21 62.66
C MET A 787 2.34 8.07 64.14
N LYS A 788 1.43 7.13 64.44
CA LYS A 788 0.98 6.79 65.80
C LYS A 788 2.06 6.07 66.62
N GLN A 789 2.84 5.20 65.97
CA GLN A 789 3.96 4.50 66.59
C GLN A 789 5.06 5.50 66.99
N SER A 790 5.42 6.42 66.10
CA SER A 790 6.39 7.49 66.39
C SER A 790 5.91 8.49 67.46
N MET A 791 4.59 8.68 67.64
CA MET A 791 4.04 9.48 68.74
C MET A 791 4.00 8.72 70.09
N GLN A 792 3.73 7.41 70.08
CA GLN A 792 3.74 6.59 71.30
C GLN A 792 5.14 6.39 71.86
N GLU A 793 6.15 6.25 70.99
CA GLU A 793 7.56 6.16 71.38
C GLU A 793 8.06 7.48 72.01
N GLY A 794 7.51 8.63 71.61
CA GLY A 794 7.77 9.94 72.22
C GLY A 794 7.19 10.14 73.64
N GLN A 795 6.18 9.35 74.06
CA GLN A 795 5.58 9.45 75.40
C GLN A 795 6.29 8.62 76.48
N GLN A 796 7.22 7.73 76.12
CA GLN A 796 7.99 6.91 77.08
C GLN A 796 9.37 7.48 77.46
N GLY A 797 9.68 8.73 77.08
CA GLY A 797 10.86 9.44 77.58
C GLY A 797 12.19 9.11 76.88
N GLN A 798 12.19 8.34 75.80
CA GLN A 798 13.31 8.30 74.86
C GLN A 798 13.10 9.34 73.76
N LYS A 799 13.97 10.36 73.72
CA LYS A 799 14.01 11.35 72.65
C LYS A 799 14.51 10.70 71.36
N GLN A 800 13.60 10.14 70.57
CA GLN A 800 13.85 9.90 69.15
C GLN A 800 12.84 10.74 68.37
N GLN A 801 13.28 11.93 67.98
CA GLN A 801 12.53 12.84 67.13
C GLN A 801 12.62 12.29 65.70
N MET A 802 11.50 12.19 64.98
CA MET A 802 11.50 11.68 63.61
C MET A 802 12.51 12.43 62.74
N SER A 803 13.22 11.71 61.86
CA SER A 803 14.25 12.30 61.02
C SER A 803 13.63 13.23 59.96
N SER A 804 14.38 14.23 59.51
CA SER A 804 13.93 15.15 58.45
C SER A 804 13.55 14.40 57.16
N GLU A 805 14.23 13.28 56.91
CA GLU A 805 13.98 12.35 55.81
C GLU A 805 12.61 11.65 55.93
N GLN A 806 12.25 11.19 57.14
CA GLN A 806 10.94 10.58 57.40
C GLN A 806 9.79 11.58 57.19
N PHE A 807 9.97 12.84 57.59
CA PHE A 807 9.00 13.91 57.34
C PHE A 807 8.82 14.21 55.84
N ALA A 808 9.93 14.31 55.09
CA ALA A 808 9.89 14.56 53.64
C ALA A 808 9.22 13.39 52.88
N LYS A 809 9.57 12.14 53.22
CA LYS A 809 8.93 10.93 52.66
C LYS A 809 7.43 10.90 52.96
N MET A 810 7.00 11.37 54.13
CA MET A 810 5.57 11.45 54.48
C MET A 810 4.84 12.59 53.77
N ALA A 811 5.46 13.76 53.60
CA ALA A 811 4.88 14.88 52.87
C ALA A 811 4.71 14.54 51.37
N ALA A 812 5.71 13.91 50.74
CA ALA A 812 5.64 13.48 49.35
C ALA A 812 4.49 12.49 49.10
N LYS A 813 4.25 11.56 50.02
CA LYS A 813 3.10 10.63 49.95
C LYS A 813 1.76 11.36 50.05
N GLN A 814 1.65 12.37 50.92
CA GLN A 814 0.43 13.17 51.08
C GLN A 814 0.14 14.01 49.82
N ALA A 815 1.18 14.57 49.19
CA ALA A 815 1.07 15.31 47.94
C ALA A 815 0.58 14.41 46.78
N ALA A 816 1.10 13.19 46.69
CA ALA A 816 0.68 12.22 45.67
C ALA A 816 -0.81 11.83 45.81
N ILE A 817 -1.26 11.58 47.04
CA ILE A 817 -2.66 11.23 47.34
C ILE A 817 -3.58 12.43 47.09
N ARG A 818 -3.15 13.64 47.44
CA ARG A 818 -3.89 14.88 47.14
C ARG A 818 -4.10 15.05 45.63
N LYS A 819 -3.04 14.90 44.84
CA LYS A 819 -3.09 15.03 43.38
C LYS A 819 -4.03 14.01 42.74
N LEU A 820 -4.00 12.75 43.20
CA LEU A 820 -4.94 11.71 42.77
C LEU A 820 -6.40 12.10 43.03
N LEU A 821 -6.69 12.63 44.22
CA LEU A 821 -8.05 13.05 44.58
C LEU A 821 -8.50 14.31 43.82
N GLU A 822 -7.59 15.23 43.51
CA GLU A 822 -7.86 16.39 42.64
C GLU A 822 -8.27 15.96 41.22
N GLU A 823 -7.59 14.96 40.66
CA GLU A 823 -7.94 14.38 39.35
C GLU A 823 -9.30 13.68 39.37
N VAL A 824 -9.56 12.88 40.42
CA VAL A 824 -10.88 12.24 40.63
C VAL A 824 -11.99 13.28 40.76
N GLN A 825 -11.74 14.38 41.49
CA GLN A 825 -12.70 15.46 41.64
C GLN A 825 -12.98 16.17 40.31
N LYS A 826 -11.94 16.39 39.51
CA LYS A 826 -12.05 17.04 38.20
C LYS A 826 -12.87 16.19 37.22
N ALA A 827 -12.58 14.89 37.13
CA ALA A 827 -13.36 13.94 36.33
C ALA A 827 -14.84 13.87 36.78
N LYS A 828 -15.10 13.96 38.09
CA LYS A 828 -16.46 14.04 38.64
C LYS A 828 -17.17 15.36 38.35
N GLN A 829 -16.45 16.48 38.32
CA GLN A 829 -17.01 17.77 37.93
C GLN A 829 -17.37 17.82 36.44
N GLU A 830 -16.54 17.21 35.58
CA GLU A 830 -16.80 17.10 34.13
C GLU A 830 -18.03 16.25 33.80
N SER A 831 -18.34 15.25 34.65
CA SER A 831 -19.56 14.42 34.57
C SER A 831 -20.76 15.00 35.35
N GLY A 832 -20.67 16.23 35.87
CA GLY A 832 -21.76 16.92 36.58
C GLY A 832 -22.03 16.42 38.00
N GLN A 833 -21.16 15.57 38.55
CA GLN A 833 -21.27 14.95 39.88
C GLN A 833 -20.11 15.33 40.82
N GLY A 834 -19.65 16.59 40.80
CA GLY A 834 -18.63 17.07 41.74
C GLY A 834 -19.09 16.95 43.20
N SER A 835 -18.27 16.35 44.07
CA SER A 835 -18.59 16.20 45.50
C SER A 835 -17.92 17.31 46.32
N ARG A 836 -18.71 18.02 47.13
CA ARG A 836 -18.19 19.04 48.05
C ARG A 836 -17.39 18.40 49.20
N GLU A 837 -17.69 17.15 49.56
CA GLU A 837 -16.95 16.40 50.58
C GLU A 837 -15.53 16.04 50.12
N LEU A 838 -15.37 15.72 48.83
CA LEU A 838 -14.07 15.37 48.24
C LEU A 838 -13.16 16.60 48.12
N GLU A 839 -13.74 17.78 47.84
CA GLU A 839 -13.03 19.07 47.86
C GLU A 839 -12.55 19.46 49.27
N GLU A 840 -13.36 19.18 50.31
CA GLU A 840 -12.93 19.37 51.70
C GLU A 840 -11.80 18.43 52.10
N LEU A 841 -11.83 17.18 51.61
CA LEU A 841 -10.80 16.18 51.87
C LEU A 841 -9.45 16.61 51.26
N ILE A 842 -9.45 17.09 50.01
CA ILE A 842 -8.25 17.66 49.34
C ILE A 842 -7.65 18.81 50.17
N LYS A 843 -8.48 19.73 50.68
CA LYS A 843 -8.03 20.84 51.54
C LYS A 843 -7.47 20.39 52.89
N GLN A 844 -7.92 19.26 53.42
CA GLN A 844 -7.38 18.71 54.65
C GLN A 844 -6.03 18.01 54.43
N LEU A 845 -5.85 17.33 53.29
CA LEU A 845 -4.56 16.76 52.87
C LEU A 845 -3.48 17.82 52.68
N ASP A 846 -3.82 18.94 52.02
CA ASP A 846 -2.93 20.09 51.81
C ASP A 846 -2.40 20.68 53.14
N LYS A 847 -3.26 20.76 54.15
CA LYS A 847 -2.86 21.21 55.49
C LYS A 847 -1.91 20.22 56.18
N ILE A 848 -2.14 18.92 56.04
CA ILE A 848 -1.26 17.89 56.60
C ILE A 848 0.10 17.90 55.88
N GLU A 849 0.11 18.05 54.55
CA GLU A 849 1.33 18.22 53.74
C GLU A 849 2.15 19.41 54.27
N THR A 850 1.51 20.57 54.47
CA THR A 850 2.16 21.78 54.99
C THR A 850 2.70 21.59 56.43
N GLU A 851 1.94 20.93 57.31
CA GLU A 851 2.37 20.63 58.68
C GLU A 851 3.58 19.67 58.70
N LEU A 852 3.58 18.66 57.82
CA LEU A 852 4.69 17.68 57.71
C LEU A 852 5.97 18.29 57.14
N VAL A 853 5.87 19.17 56.14
CA VAL A 853 7.03 19.91 55.59
C VAL A 853 7.66 20.81 56.66
N ASN A 854 6.84 21.41 57.52
CA ASN A 854 7.29 22.21 58.65
C ASN A 854 7.73 21.38 59.87
N LYS A 855 7.78 20.05 59.74
CA LYS A 855 8.17 19.10 60.80
C LYS A 855 7.25 19.14 62.02
N GLU A 856 6.01 19.56 61.83
CA GLU A 856 5.00 19.64 62.87
C GLU A 856 4.14 18.37 62.84
N LEU A 857 4.22 17.58 63.91
CA LEU A 857 3.35 16.42 64.10
C LEU A 857 2.57 16.57 65.41
N SER A 858 1.28 16.88 65.30
CA SER A 858 0.40 17.09 66.45
C SER A 858 -0.69 16.01 66.57
N ASN A 859 -1.29 15.91 67.75
CA ASN A 859 -2.48 15.07 67.94
C ASN A 859 -3.65 15.54 67.05
N GLU A 860 -3.65 16.81 66.63
CA GLU A 860 -4.64 17.36 65.71
C GLU A 860 -4.38 16.89 64.27
N THR A 861 -3.12 16.86 63.83
CA THR A 861 -2.68 16.30 62.53
C THR A 861 -3.09 14.82 62.41
N LEU A 862 -2.89 14.03 63.47
CA LEU A 862 -3.32 12.62 63.53
C LEU A 862 -4.83 12.44 63.47
N LYS A 863 -5.61 13.28 64.16
CA LYS A 863 -7.08 13.25 64.09
C LYS A 863 -7.57 13.61 62.70
N ARG A 864 -6.96 14.61 62.06
CA ARG A 864 -7.29 15.01 60.70
C ARG A 864 -6.98 13.89 59.70
N GLN A 865 -5.85 13.21 59.86
CA GLN A 865 -5.50 12.02 59.08
C GLN A 865 -6.52 10.87 59.26
N GLN A 866 -7.01 10.64 60.49
CA GLN A 866 -8.07 9.66 60.77
C GLN A 866 -9.41 10.02 60.13
N GLU A 867 -9.78 11.30 60.16
CA GLU A 867 -10.99 11.80 59.51
C GLU A 867 -10.92 11.64 57.99
N ILE A 868 -9.76 11.95 57.38
CA ILE A 868 -9.52 11.76 55.95
C ILE A 868 -9.68 10.29 55.56
N LEU A 869 -9.01 9.37 56.29
CA LEU A 869 -9.11 7.94 56.02
C LEU A 869 -10.55 7.45 56.14
N THR A 870 -11.27 7.89 57.17
CA THR A 870 -12.68 7.50 57.39
C THR A 870 -13.56 8.00 56.24
N ARG A 871 -13.42 9.27 55.83
CA ARG A 871 -14.18 9.85 54.70
C ARG A 871 -13.83 9.20 53.36
N LEU A 872 -12.57 8.82 53.15
CA LEU A 872 -12.11 8.15 51.94
C LEU A 872 -12.74 6.74 51.83
N LEU A 873 -12.72 5.96 52.91
CA LEU A 873 -13.35 4.63 52.97
C LEU A 873 -14.88 4.69 52.89
N GLU A 874 -15.50 5.74 53.44
CA GLU A 874 -16.94 5.99 53.28
C GLU A 874 -17.31 6.34 51.83
N ALA A 875 -16.49 7.16 51.16
CA ALA A 875 -16.67 7.50 49.75
C ALA A 875 -16.49 6.28 48.83
N GLU A 876 -15.49 5.43 49.12
CA GLU A 876 -15.27 4.16 48.43
C GLU A 876 -16.49 3.22 48.57
N ARG A 877 -17.00 3.05 49.80
CA ARG A 877 -18.19 2.24 50.06
C ARG A 877 -19.45 2.80 49.40
N ALA A 878 -19.61 4.11 49.38
CA ALA A 878 -20.75 4.76 48.73
C ALA A 878 -20.75 4.56 47.21
N GLU A 879 -19.58 4.54 46.57
CA GLU A 879 -19.45 4.21 45.14
C GLU A 879 -19.71 2.72 44.86
N ARG A 880 -19.20 1.81 45.70
CA ARG A 880 -19.50 0.37 45.60
C ARG A 880 -21.01 0.11 45.75
N GLN A 881 -21.68 0.79 46.69
CA GLN A 881 -23.14 0.66 46.91
C GLN A 881 -24.01 1.28 45.81
N ARG A 882 -23.53 2.33 45.11
CA ARG A 882 -24.23 2.89 43.93
C ARG A 882 -24.32 1.88 42.78
N GLY A 883 -23.40 0.92 42.70
CA GLY A 883 -23.44 -0.20 41.75
C GLY A 883 -24.50 -1.28 42.07
N GLU A 884 -25.07 -1.29 43.29
CA GLU A 884 -25.93 -2.38 43.80
C GLU A 884 -27.40 -1.98 44.07
N GLU A 885 -27.88 -0.79 43.66
CA GLU A 885 -29.31 -0.47 43.79
C GLU A 885 -30.16 -1.23 42.75
N GLU A 886 -30.87 -2.28 43.18
CA GLU A 886 -31.96 -2.89 42.40
C GLU A 886 -33.11 -1.89 42.21
N LYS A 887 -33.22 -1.30 41.02
CA LYS A 887 -34.39 -0.51 40.63
C LYS A 887 -35.62 -1.42 40.46
N ARG A 888 -36.62 -1.23 41.33
CA ARG A 888 -38.03 -1.66 41.16
C ARG A 888 -38.51 -1.36 39.73
N LYS A 889 -38.91 -2.39 38.98
CA LYS A 889 -39.68 -2.23 37.72
C LYS A 889 -41.15 -1.98 38.05
N SER A 890 -41.65 -0.80 37.70
CA SER A 890 -43.10 -0.58 37.50
C SER A 890 -43.38 -0.64 36.00
N GLU A 891 -44.25 -1.55 35.58
CA GLU A 891 -44.75 -1.58 34.21
C GLU A 891 -45.72 -0.41 33.98
N THR A 892 -45.42 0.41 32.98
CA THR A 892 -46.39 1.31 32.32
C THR A 892 -46.29 1.11 30.81
N ALA A 893 -47.43 1.34 30.14
CA ALA A 893 -47.78 0.81 28.82
C ALA A 893 -46.76 1.09 27.69
N VAL A 894 -46.58 0.08 26.84
CA VAL A 894 -45.74 0.10 25.64
C VAL A 894 -46.33 1.06 24.60
N ASP A 895 -45.63 2.16 24.35
CA ASP A 895 -45.89 3.01 23.19
C ASP A 895 -45.17 2.40 21.98
N LYS A 896 -45.92 1.81 21.05
CA LYS A 896 -45.37 1.27 19.80
C LYS A 896 -44.92 2.43 18.91
N LYS A 897 -43.61 2.69 18.86
CA LYS A 897 -43.01 3.48 17.78
C LYS A 897 -43.27 2.77 16.45
N ARG A 898 -43.94 3.46 15.52
CA ARG A 898 -44.03 3.04 14.12
C ARG A 898 -42.63 3.09 13.51
N GLU A 899 -42.14 1.95 13.06
CA GLU A 899 -40.96 1.88 12.21
C GLU A 899 -41.28 2.47 10.83
N LEU A 900 -40.31 3.19 10.27
CA LEU A 900 -40.41 3.75 8.92
C LEU A 900 -40.37 2.60 7.90
N PRO A 901 -41.22 2.61 6.86
CA PRO A 901 -41.23 1.58 5.84
C PRO A 901 -39.85 1.43 5.16
N PRO A 902 -39.41 0.21 4.77
CA PRO A 902 -38.12 -0.05 4.14
C PRO A 902 -37.82 0.85 2.93
N SER A 903 -38.86 1.21 2.15
CA SER A 903 -38.74 2.12 1.00
C SER A 903 -38.35 3.56 1.36
N LEU A 904 -38.65 4.00 2.59
CA LEU A 904 -38.29 5.33 3.11
C LEU A 904 -36.87 5.32 3.72
N GLN A 905 -36.40 4.18 4.22
CA GLN A 905 -35.02 3.96 4.68
C GLN A 905 -34.03 3.97 3.51
N GLU A 906 -34.37 3.30 2.40
CA GLU A 906 -33.57 3.34 1.17
C GLU A 906 -33.46 4.75 0.60
N TYR A 907 -34.57 5.51 0.60
CA TYR A 907 -34.59 6.90 0.16
C TYR A 907 -33.71 7.81 1.03
N LEU A 908 -33.72 7.63 2.36
CA LEU A 908 -32.87 8.40 3.28
C LEU A 908 -31.39 8.05 3.16
N LYS A 909 -31.03 6.76 2.98
CA LYS A 909 -29.65 6.32 2.71
C LYS A 909 -29.11 6.88 1.38
N LYS A 910 -29.93 6.89 0.33
CA LYS A 910 -29.56 7.49 -0.95
C LYS A 910 -29.30 8.99 -0.81
N ARG A 911 -30.15 9.68 -0.06
CA ARG A 911 -30.03 11.12 0.21
C ARG A 911 -28.79 11.45 1.05
N GLU A 912 -28.42 10.60 2.01
CA GLU A 912 -27.15 10.73 2.75
C GLU A 912 -25.94 10.49 1.84
N SER A 913 -25.99 9.53 0.93
CA SER A 913 -24.91 9.29 -0.05
C SER A 913 -24.75 10.45 -1.05
N GLU A 914 -25.85 11.09 -1.47
CA GLU A 914 -25.83 12.30 -2.32
C GLU A 914 -25.27 13.52 -1.55
N ILE A 915 -25.56 13.66 -0.26
CA ILE A 915 -25.00 14.71 0.61
C ILE A 915 -23.51 14.47 0.88
N GLN A 916 -23.05 13.23 0.95
CA GLN A 916 -21.63 12.90 1.09
C GLN A 916 -20.86 13.14 -0.23
N GLN A 917 -21.45 12.86 -1.40
CA GLN A 917 -20.85 13.23 -2.69
C GLN A 917 -20.68 14.75 -2.84
N LEU A 918 -21.57 15.56 -2.26
CA LEU A 918 -21.45 17.03 -2.21
C LEU A 918 -20.30 17.54 -1.31
N LYS A 919 -19.74 16.70 -0.41
CA LYS A 919 -18.59 17.05 0.43
C LYS A 919 -17.23 16.79 -0.23
N TYR A 920 -17.19 16.12 -1.39
CA TYR A 920 -15.95 15.78 -2.12
C TYR A 920 -15.78 16.55 -3.45
N VAL A 921 -16.39 17.73 -3.59
CA VAL A 921 -16.15 18.60 -4.75
C VAL A 921 -15.00 19.56 -4.46
N SER A 922 -14.04 19.63 -5.38
CA SER A 922 -12.80 20.42 -5.35
C SER A 922 -12.96 21.87 -4.81
N PRO A 923 -11.96 22.43 -4.08
CA PRO A 923 -12.03 23.73 -3.40
C PRO A 923 -12.39 24.95 -4.28
N ASP A 924 -12.31 24.84 -5.61
CA ASP A 924 -12.53 25.95 -6.55
C ASP A 924 -14.01 26.30 -6.79
N VAL A 925 -14.96 25.45 -6.39
CA VAL A 925 -16.41 25.64 -6.69
C VAL A 925 -17.23 26.17 -5.50
N ASN A 926 -16.60 26.32 -4.32
CA ASN A 926 -17.24 26.72 -3.07
C ASN A 926 -17.93 28.11 -3.11
N PRO A 927 -17.41 29.16 -3.81
CA PRO A 927 -18.04 30.48 -3.79
C PRO A 927 -19.38 30.55 -4.54
N TYR A 928 -19.54 29.79 -5.62
CA TYR A 928 -20.75 29.82 -6.47
C TYR A 928 -21.95 29.15 -5.78
N TYR A 929 -21.73 27.98 -5.16
CA TYR A 929 -22.79 27.29 -4.43
C TYR A 929 -23.21 28.00 -3.14
N LYS A 930 -22.29 28.73 -2.49
CA LYS A 930 -22.60 29.54 -1.31
C LYS A 930 -23.54 30.71 -1.64
N GLN A 931 -23.35 31.37 -2.80
CA GLN A 931 -24.27 32.41 -3.28
C GLN A 931 -25.66 31.87 -3.62
N LEU A 932 -25.75 30.69 -4.25
CA LEU A 932 -27.02 30.05 -4.60
C LEU A 932 -27.82 29.63 -3.36
N ILE A 933 -27.15 29.14 -2.31
CA ILE A 933 -27.78 28.79 -1.04
C ILE A 933 -28.26 30.06 -0.30
N GLU A 934 -27.50 31.16 -0.34
CA GLU A 934 -27.93 32.44 0.23
C GLU A 934 -29.12 33.07 -0.51
N GLU A 935 -29.19 32.96 -1.85
CA GLU A 935 -30.37 33.39 -2.61
C GLU A 935 -31.60 32.53 -2.33
N TYR A 936 -31.43 31.20 -2.21
CA TYR A 936 -32.51 30.29 -1.86
C TYR A 936 -33.07 30.56 -0.45
N LEU A 937 -32.18 30.82 0.52
CA LEU A 937 -32.58 31.18 1.89
C LEU A 937 -33.22 32.57 1.98
N LYS A 938 -32.85 33.52 1.10
CA LYS A 938 -33.53 34.81 0.96
C LYS A 938 -34.92 34.67 0.34
N LEU A 939 -35.11 33.76 -0.62
CA LEU A 939 -36.42 33.47 -1.21
C LEU A 939 -37.36 32.83 -0.18
N LEU A 940 -36.87 31.89 0.64
CA LEU A 940 -37.64 31.26 1.72
C LEU A 940 -38.05 32.22 2.84
N LYS A 941 -37.27 33.28 3.09
CA LYS A 941 -37.61 34.31 4.09
C LYS A 941 -38.67 35.32 3.64
N ASN A 942 -39.00 35.36 2.35
CA ASN A 942 -40.01 36.28 1.81
C ASN A 942 -41.41 35.65 1.67
N GLU A 943 -41.59 34.37 2.04
CA GLU A 943 -42.89 33.68 2.04
C GLU A 943 -43.44 33.38 3.45
N GLN A 944 -43.01 34.09 4.49
CA GLN A 944 -43.64 34.07 5.82
C GLN A 944 -44.26 35.40 6.22
#